data_AF-A0A662C252-F1
#
_entry.id   AF-A0A662C252-F1
#
_cell.length_a   1.000
_cell.length_b   1.000
_cell.length_c   1.000
_cell.angle_alpha   90.00
_cell.angle_beta   90.00
_cell.angle_gamma   90.00
#
_symmetry.space_group_name_H-M   'P 1'
#
loop_
_entity.id
_entity.type
_entity.pdbx_description
1 polymer ?
#
loop_
_entity_poly.entity_id
_entity_poly.type
_entity_poly.pdbx_seq_one_letter_code
_entity_poly.pdbx_strand_id
1 'polypeptide(L)'
;MNRNTIIGLVLIFAIFIGWSYWMQPSEEELEAQKQEQLAEQKKQQTNDSIREVSRVEQQALAEERKAIEQVEVAPIDGSSAYQQMLLKYGAFAHSGEGTDDFITVENDVMKITFATKGGRVLAVELKEYKTYDSLPLVLFNADSASFGYSFYSQGVHLNTNELYFQAFIPVVHEAGDRHVKVSGQDSTQLVMRLFADASAEGINPDKYFEYTYTIYGDKYMMDYDLHLKGMGNDISTRIPGFLELEWNTFLRKQEKTVDRLSGITIYYRANDGEVDYLSESDEDEKSFTDRLEWVSLKQRFFSTSLIIDDEFFDNPKLVHSTALNPMSSRYLKTMNVTLDVPVNGFNDSHTDFRFYFGPNDYNILRSYKLDLERQIPLGWSFFLLQWINRFVVIPVFTWLGHYGWNYGIVILLLTIMLKIVLFPIAYKTYRSTAKMRVLKPEIDEISKKFPKKEDSMKKQQATMALYKKAGVNPMAGCVPMLLQFPILIALFRFFPSSIELRQQSFLWANDLSSYDSIATLPFEIPFYGDHVSLFTLLMTVSTIIYTWMNNQMMSSSQQMPGMKTMMYMMPIMFLGIFNNYASGLSYYYFLANVITFGQMFVIRRTINEDKIYKKLQENKKKPKKKSGFSKRLEEASKKYNKPSKKK
;
A
#
# COMPACT_ATOMS: atom_id res chain seq x y z
N MET A 1 14.07 -47.63 -25.45
CA MET A 1 14.38 -46.60 -24.43
C MET A 1 15.80 -46.86 -23.92
N ASN A 2 16.72 -45.89 -23.97
CA ASN A 2 18.13 -46.12 -23.59
C ASN A 2 18.25 -46.40 -22.08
N ARG A 3 19.24 -47.22 -21.68
CA ARG A 3 19.48 -47.59 -20.27
C ARG A 3 19.66 -46.37 -19.36
N ASN A 4 20.23 -45.29 -19.89
CA ASN A 4 20.40 -44.01 -19.19
C ASN A 4 19.07 -43.25 -19.00
N THR A 5 18.09 -43.45 -19.88
CA THR A 5 16.74 -42.87 -19.77
C THR A 5 15.92 -43.60 -18.70
N ILE A 6 16.09 -44.92 -18.58
CA ILE A 6 15.46 -45.72 -17.51
C ILE A 6 16.06 -45.34 -16.15
N ILE A 7 17.39 -45.25 -16.05
CA ILE A 7 18.07 -44.84 -14.80
C ILE A 7 17.70 -43.39 -14.42
N GLY A 8 17.56 -42.50 -15.41
CA GLY A 8 17.09 -41.13 -15.18
C GLY A 8 15.66 -41.06 -14.63
N LEU A 9 14.73 -41.86 -15.18
CA LEU A 9 13.35 -41.93 -14.68
C LEU A 9 13.26 -42.54 -13.28
N VAL A 10 14.07 -43.58 -12.99
CA VAL A 10 14.12 -44.19 -11.65
C VAL A 10 14.70 -43.20 -10.62
N LEU A 11 15.71 -42.42 -10.98
CA LEU A 11 16.27 -41.38 -10.10
C LEU A 11 15.29 -40.22 -9.89
N ILE A 12 14.57 -39.80 -10.92
CA ILE A 12 13.53 -38.77 -10.79
C ILE A 12 12.40 -39.27 -9.88
N PHE A 13 11.96 -40.52 -10.04
CA PHE A 13 10.92 -41.12 -9.20
C PHE A 13 11.39 -41.27 -7.74
N ALA A 14 12.65 -41.66 -7.51
CA ALA A 14 13.24 -41.73 -6.17
C ALA A 14 13.38 -40.34 -5.52
N ILE A 15 13.70 -39.30 -6.29
CA ILE A 15 13.74 -37.90 -5.81
C ILE A 15 12.33 -37.42 -5.46
N PHE A 16 11.30 -37.75 -6.25
CA PHE A 16 9.92 -37.40 -5.95
C PHE A 16 9.39 -38.10 -4.70
N ILE A 17 9.74 -39.37 -4.47
CA ILE A 17 9.39 -40.09 -3.24
C ILE A 17 10.14 -39.50 -2.03
N GLY A 18 11.44 -39.20 -2.17
CA GLY A 18 12.22 -38.55 -1.11
C GLY A 18 11.69 -37.15 -0.77
N TRP A 19 11.29 -36.38 -1.79
CA TRP A 19 10.67 -35.06 -1.61
C TRP A 19 9.27 -35.16 -0.98
N SER A 20 8.47 -36.16 -1.36
CA SER A 20 7.16 -36.40 -0.76
C SER A 20 7.24 -36.87 0.69
N TYR A 21 8.28 -37.63 1.06
CA TYR A 21 8.50 -38.06 2.45
C TYR A 21 9.08 -36.93 3.32
N TRP A 22 9.88 -36.04 2.72
CA TRP A 22 10.42 -34.86 3.39
C TRP A 22 9.41 -33.70 3.53
N MET A 23 8.37 -33.68 2.69
CA MET A 23 7.23 -32.75 2.79
C MET A 23 6.02 -33.32 3.54
N GLN A 24 6.12 -34.53 4.11
CA GLN A 24 5.09 -34.96 5.05
C GLN A 24 5.20 -34.11 6.32
N PRO A 25 4.13 -33.41 6.73
CA PRO A 25 4.15 -32.59 7.93
C PRO A 25 4.47 -33.46 9.15
N SER A 26 5.26 -32.92 10.08
CA SER A 26 5.65 -33.65 11.30
C SER A 26 4.41 -33.92 12.18
N GLU A 27 4.47 -34.90 13.08
CA GLU A 27 3.35 -35.18 13.99
C GLU A 27 2.99 -33.94 14.85
N GLU A 28 3.99 -33.10 15.21
CA GLU A 28 3.77 -31.83 15.92
C GLU A 28 3.06 -30.78 15.04
N GLU A 29 3.35 -30.70 13.74
CA GLU A 29 2.65 -29.80 12.80
C GLU A 29 1.21 -30.27 12.54
N LEU A 30 0.97 -31.58 12.54
CA LEU A 30 -0.36 -32.16 12.39
C LEU A 30 -1.23 -31.94 13.64
N GLU A 31 -0.62 -32.00 14.83
CA GLU A 31 -1.26 -31.66 16.10
C GLU A 31 -1.51 -30.15 16.21
N ALA A 32 -0.58 -29.31 15.76
CA ALA A 32 -0.76 -27.86 15.67
C ALA A 32 -1.92 -27.50 14.72
N GLN A 33 -2.00 -28.11 13.53
CA GLN A 33 -3.13 -27.92 12.60
C GLN A 33 -4.46 -28.39 13.19
N LYS A 34 -4.48 -29.50 13.93
CA LYS A 34 -5.69 -29.95 14.63
C LYS A 34 -6.08 -29.00 15.76
N GLN A 35 -5.12 -28.45 16.50
CA GLN A 35 -5.39 -27.45 17.52
C GLN A 35 -5.85 -26.12 16.93
N GLU A 36 -5.32 -25.73 15.77
CA GLU A 36 -5.72 -24.54 15.02
C GLU A 36 -7.15 -24.71 14.46
N GLN A 37 -7.49 -25.88 13.90
CA GLN A 37 -8.86 -26.20 13.50
C GLN A 37 -9.84 -26.26 14.68
N LEU A 38 -9.41 -26.79 15.83
CA LEU A 38 -10.22 -26.78 17.05
C LEU A 38 -10.39 -25.37 17.62
N ALA A 39 -9.38 -24.51 17.48
CA ALA A 39 -9.44 -23.10 17.87
C ALA A 39 -10.35 -22.30 16.94
N GLU A 40 -10.32 -22.55 15.62
CA GLU A 40 -11.25 -21.96 14.64
C GLU A 40 -12.68 -22.42 14.89
N GLN A 41 -12.92 -23.70 15.19
CA GLN A 41 -14.25 -24.19 15.54
C GLN A 41 -14.77 -23.57 16.84
N LYS A 42 -13.89 -23.40 17.85
CA LYS A 42 -14.25 -22.68 19.08
C LYS A 42 -14.52 -21.20 18.82
N LYS A 43 -13.76 -20.54 17.94
CA LYS A 43 -14.01 -19.15 17.52
C LYS A 43 -15.34 -19.03 16.76
N GLN A 44 -15.69 -19.96 15.88
CA GLN A 44 -16.98 -19.98 15.21
C GLN A 44 -18.14 -20.20 16.19
N GLN A 45 -18.01 -21.16 17.13
CA GLN A 45 -19.01 -21.38 18.18
C GLN A 45 -19.15 -20.17 19.12
N THR A 46 -18.04 -19.48 19.41
CA THR A 46 -18.04 -18.25 20.21
C THR A 46 -18.69 -17.10 19.44
N ASN A 47 -18.44 -16.97 18.13
CA ASN A 47 -19.06 -15.96 17.29
C ASN A 47 -20.56 -16.21 17.06
N ASP A 48 -20.97 -17.46 16.93
CA ASP A 48 -22.39 -17.83 16.81
C ASP A 48 -23.13 -17.60 18.14
N SER A 49 -22.50 -17.89 19.28
CA SER A 49 -23.07 -17.57 20.59
C SER A 49 -23.08 -16.07 20.89
N ILE A 50 -22.05 -15.30 20.49
CA ILE A 50 -22.06 -13.83 20.55
C ILE A 50 -23.16 -13.27 19.66
N ARG A 51 -23.35 -13.78 18.43
CA ARG A 51 -24.45 -13.35 17.55
C ARG A 51 -25.82 -13.66 18.15
N GLU A 52 -25.97 -14.79 18.84
CA GLU A 52 -27.20 -15.14 19.52
C GLU A 52 -27.45 -14.24 20.73
N VAL A 53 -26.43 -13.96 21.54
CA VAL A 53 -26.49 -13.00 22.66
C VAL A 53 -26.81 -11.59 22.15
N SER A 54 -26.13 -11.09 21.11
CA SER A 54 -26.41 -9.78 20.51
C SER A 54 -27.80 -9.71 19.89
N ARG A 55 -28.34 -10.81 19.35
CA ARG A 55 -29.71 -10.87 18.84
C ARG A 55 -30.73 -10.81 19.98
N VAL A 56 -30.47 -11.50 21.09
CA VAL A 56 -31.31 -11.44 22.30
C VAL A 56 -31.23 -10.06 22.95
N GLU A 57 -30.06 -9.44 22.98
CA GLU A 57 -29.84 -8.10 23.50
C GLU A 57 -30.51 -7.03 22.61
N GLN A 58 -30.44 -7.16 21.28
CA GLN A 58 -31.18 -6.29 20.35
C GLN A 58 -32.70 -6.50 20.44
N GLN A 59 -33.16 -7.71 20.72
CA GLN A 59 -34.59 -7.99 20.97
C GLN A 59 -35.05 -7.40 22.30
N ALA A 60 -34.23 -7.51 23.35
CA ALA A 60 -34.49 -6.89 24.64
C ALA A 60 -34.50 -5.35 24.53
N LEU A 61 -33.52 -4.75 23.85
CA LEU A 61 -33.46 -3.30 23.59
C LEU A 61 -34.63 -2.81 22.70
N ALA A 62 -35.14 -3.64 21.79
CA ALA A 62 -36.31 -3.32 20.97
C ALA A 62 -37.62 -3.45 21.75
N GLU A 63 -37.73 -4.38 22.69
CA GLU A 63 -38.84 -4.48 23.64
C GLU A 63 -38.82 -3.33 24.66
N GLU A 64 -37.63 -2.95 25.13
CA GLU A 64 -37.41 -1.83 26.04
C GLU A 64 -37.71 -0.48 25.35
N ARG A 65 -37.31 -0.29 24.09
CA ARG A 65 -37.73 0.87 23.26
C ARG A 65 -39.25 0.95 23.09
N LYS A 66 -39.92 -0.18 22.86
CA LYS A 66 -41.39 -0.23 22.76
C LYS A 66 -42.08 0.06 24.09
N ALA A 67 -41.48 -0.33 25.21
CA ALA A 67 -41.95 0.00 26.54
C ALA A 67 -41.77 1.50 26.86
N ILE A 68 -40.68 2.12 26.38
CA ILE A 68 -40.40 3.56 26.53
C ILE A 68 -41.31 4.42 25.63
N GLU A 69 -41.64 3.98 24.42
CA GLU A 69 -42.53 4.70 23.49
C GLU A 69 -44.02 4.69 23.90
N GLN A 70 -44.44 3.80 24.82
CA GLN A 70 -45.83 3.69 25.30
C GLN A 70 -46.13 4.47 26.59
N VAL A 71 -45.15 5.15 27.20
CA VAL A 71 -45.39 5.97 28.39
C VAL A 71 -45.80 7.38 27.96
N GLU A 72 -47.11 7.60 27.92
CA GLU A 72 -47.73 8.91 27.72
C GLU A 72 -47.33 9.86 28.88
N VAL A 73 -46.68 10.97 28.53
CA VAL A 73 -46.03 11.88 29.50
C VAL A 73 -47.06 12.83 30.13
N ALA A 74 -47.32 12.65 31.42
CA ALA A 74 -47.88 13.70 32.28
C ALA A 74 -46.74 14.65 32.75
N PRO A 75 -46.99 15.95 32.94
CA PRO A 75 -45.93 16.90 33.31
C PRO A 75 -45.56 16.74 34.79
N ILE A 76 -44.29 16.42 35.10
CA ILE A 76 -43.84 16.13 36.48
C ILE A 76 -42.45 16.73 36.77
N ASP A 77 -42.32 17.21 38.01
CA ASP A 77 -41.19 17.83 38.71
C ASP A 77 -39.76 17.34 38.37
N GLY A 78 -38.82 18.30 38.39
CA GLY A 78 -37.40 18.15 37.99
C GLY A 78 -36.57 17.13 38.77
N SER A 79 -37.02 16.64 39.93
CA SER A 79 -36.32 15.59 40.69
C SER A 79 -36.47 14.19 40.08
N SER A 80 -37.50 13.94 39.27
CA SER A 80 -37.74 12.62 38.64
C SER A 80 -36.99 12.44 37.33
N ALA A 81 -36.80 13.52 36.56
CA ALA A 81 -36.05 13.52 35.30
C ALA A 81 -34.56 13.23 35.53
N TYR A 82 -33.94 13.86 36.54
CA TYR A 82 -32.54 13.61 36.88
C TYR A 82 -32.28 12.14 37.26
N GLN A 83 -33.19 11.51 38.00
CA GLN A 83 -33.06 10.09 38.36
C GLN A 83 -33.07 9.17 37.13
N GLN A 84 -33.89 9.49 36.12
CA GLN A 84 -33.88 8.74 34.85
C GLN A 84 -32.57 8.94 34.10
N MET A 85 -32.03 10.16 34.09
CA MET A 85 -30.73 10.43 33.46
C MET A 85 -29.58 9.75 34.19
N LEU A 86 -29.64 9.64 35.52
CA LEU A 86 -28.65 8.90 36.31
C LEU A 86 -28.66 7.41 35.98
N LEU A 87 -29.84 6.81 35.75
CA LEU A 87 -29.94 5.40 35.31
C LEU A 87 -29.34 5.17 33.91
N LYS A 88 -29.37 6.20 33.06
CA LYS A 88 -28.90 6.11 31.67
C LYS A 88 -27.44 6.52 31.47
N TYR A 89 -26.95 7.48 32.26
CA TYR A 89 -25.64 8.12 32.09
C TYR A 89 -24.78 8.13 33.36
N GLY A 90 -25.24 7.50 34.45
CA GLY A 90 -24.48 7.41 35.70
C GLY A 90 -24.12 8.79 36.25
N ALA A 91 -22.84 8.98 36.58
CA ALA A 91 -22.31 10.25 37.08
C ALA A 91 -22.25 11.37 36.02
N PHE A 92 -22.67 11.12 34.78
CA PHE A 92 -22.64 12.06 33.66
C PHE A 92 -24.04 12.49 33.21
N ALA A 93 -25.04 12.43 34.09
CA ALA A 93 -26.43 12.70 33.75
C ALA A 93 -26.63 14.09 33.10
N HIS A 94 -26.02 15.16 33.62
CA HIS A 94 -26.09 16.48 32.98
C HIS A 94 -25.35 16.54 31.64
N SER A 95 -24.28 15.78 31.48
CA SER A 95 -23.52 15.69 30.23
C SER A 95 -24.14 14.72 29.21
N GLY A 96 -25.15 13.94 29.59
CA GLY A 96 -25.92 13.07 28.70
C GLY A 96 -26.98 13.81 27.88
N GLU A 97 -27.35 15.01 28.30
CA GLU A 97 -28.24 15.91 27.58
C GLU A 97 -27.48 17.15 27.08
N GLY A 98 -27.72 17.53 25.83
CA GLY A 98 -27.05 18.67 25.24
C GLY A 98 -27.49 18.90 23.80
N THR A 99 -27.00 20.00 23.24
CA THR A 99 -27.23 20.34 21.83
C THR A 99 -25.99 20.03 21.02
N ASP A 100 -26.20 19.40 19.86
CA ASP A 100 -25.14 19.22 18.87
C ASP A 100 -24.65 20.59 18.42
N ASP A 101 -23.37 20.85 18.67
CA ASP A 101 -22.75 22.12 18.37
C ASP A 101 -21.37 21.87 17.74
N PHE A 102 -20.99 22.73 16.81
CA PHE A 102 -19.87 22.50 15.92
C PHE A 102 -18.87 23.65 15.99
N ILE A 103 -17.61 23.29 16.17
CA ILE A 103 -16.49 24.22 16.17
C ILE A 103 -15.65 23.93 14.94
N THR A 104 -15.35 24.95 14.14
CA THR A 104 -14.45 24.82 13.00
C THR A 104 -13.13 25.50 13.30
N VAL A 105 -12.03 24.77 13.21
CA VAL A 105 -10.68 25.32 13.24
C VAL A 105 -10.04 25.10 11.87
N GLU A 106 -9.63 26.19 11.23
CA GLU A 106 -9.03 26.18 9.90
C GLU A 106 -7.59 26.65 9.98
N ASN A 107 -6.68 25.88 9.38
CA ASN A 107 -5.29 26.27 9.20
C ASN A 107 -4.95 26.46 7.71
N ASP A 108 -3.69 26.62 7.35
CA ASP A 108 -3.28 26.86 5.96
C ASP A 108 -3.62 25.68 5.04
N VAL A 109 -3.56 24.43 5.55
CA VAL A 109 -3.62 23.19 4.76
C VAL A 109 -4.89 22.36 4.98
N MET A 110 -5.58 22.53 6.11
CA MET A 110 -6.75 21.74 6.50
C MET A 110 -7.82 22.59 7.21
N LYS A 111 -9.06 22.12 7.12
CA LYS A 111 -10.21 22.62 7.87
C LYS A 111 -10.78 21.48 8.70
N ILE A 112 -10.76 21.63 10.02
CA ILE A 112 -11.20 20.62 10.98
C ILE A 112 -12.50 21.09 11.61
N THR A 113 -13.53 20.24 11.57
CA THR A 113 -14.78 20.44 12.31
C THR A 113 -14.80 19.50 13.50
N PHE A 114 -15.00 20.04 14.70
CA PHE A 114 -15.19 19.33 15.95
C PHE A 114 -16.66 19.36 16.34
N ALA A 115 -17.12 18.31 17.02
CA ALA A 115 -18.46 18.25 17.59
C ALA A 115 -18.39 18.23 19.12
N THR A 116 -19.27 18.99 19.78
CA THR A 116 -19.46 18.92 21.23
C THR A 116 -19.93 17.54 21.67
N LYS A 117 -20.80 16.90 20.89
CA LYS A 117 -21.14 15.51 21.09
C LYS A 117 -19.97 14.60 20.75
N GLY A 118 -19.53 13.81 21.72
CA GLY A 118 -18.31 13.01 21.62
C GLY A 118 -17.02 13.76 21.88
N GLY A 119 -17.05 15.10 21.93
CA GLY A 119 -15.86 15.93 22.05
C GLY A 119 -14.86 15.74 20.91
N ARG A 120 -15.28 15.14 19.78
CA ARG A 120 -14.41 14.51 18.79
C ARG A 120 -14.20 15.35 17.53
N VAL A 121 -13.17 15.01 16.77
CA VAL A 121 -13.04 15.46 15.38
C VAL A 121 -14.16 14.83 14.55
N LEU A 122 -15.07 15.66 14.04
CA LEU A 122 -16.21 15.24 13.24
C LEU A 122 -15.84 15.09 11.77
N ALA A 123 -15.07 16.04 11.23
CA ALA A 123 -14.66 16.05 9.83
C ALA A 123 -13.33 16.76 9.62
N VAL A 124 -12.57 16.31 8.62
CA VAL A 124 -11.34 16.96 8.18
C VAL A 124 -11.35 17.11 6.66
N GLU A 125 -11.28 18.36 6.19
CA GLU A 125 -11.14 18.73 4.79
C GLU A 125 -9.69 19.16 4.51
N LEU A 126 -9.06 18.61 3.47
CA LEU A 126 -7.72 19.03 3.04
C LEU A 126 -7.84 20.08 1.93
N LYS A 127 -7.41 21.31 2.20
CA LYS A 127 -7.70 22.51 1.39
C LYS A 127 -7.02 22.49 0.02
N GLU A 128 -5.87 21.82 -0.09
CA GLU A 128 -5.10 21.74 -1.32
C GLU A 128 -5.61 20.65 -2.28
N TYR A 129 -6.57 19.83 -1.86
CA TYR A 129 -6.99 18.64 -2.61
C TYR A 129 -8.50 18.60 -2.86
N LYS A 130 -8.87 17.95 -3.97
CA LYS A 130 -10.26 17.69 -4.35
C LYS A 130 -10.49 16.21 -4.61
N THR A 131 -11.72 15.73 -4.52
CA THR A 131 -12.10 14.38 -5.00
C THR A 131 -12.08 14.31 -6.52
N TYR A 132 -12.16 13.10 -7.09
CA TYR A 132 -12.12 12.89 -8.55
C TYR A 132 -13.23 13.61 -9.33
N ASP A 133 -14.36 13.93 -8.69
CA ASP A 133 -15.50 14.68 -9.21
C ASP A 133 -15.44 16.18 -8.89
N SER A 134 -14.27 16.67 -8.47
CA SER A 134 -13.97 18.09 -8.18
C SER A 134 -14.66 18.67 -6.94
N LEU A 135 -15.20 17.84 -6.04
CA LEU A 135 -15.70 18.27 -4.73
C LEU A 135 -14.53 18.46 -3.72
N PRO A 136 -14.74 19.20 -2.62
CA PRO A 136 -13.74 19.29 -1.55
C PRO A 136 -13.33 17.93 -1.01
N LEU A 137 -12.04 17.72 -0.76
CA LEU A 137 -11.54 16.46 -0.24
C LEU A 137 -11.75 16.37 1.28
N VAL A 138 -12.81 15.67 1.68
CA VAL A 138 -13.09 15.35 3.09
C VAL A 138 -12.63 13.93 3.40
N LEU A 139 -11.69 13.78 4.34
CA LEU A 139 -11.13 12.48 4.73
C LEU A 139 -12.20 11.56 5.34
N PHE A 140 -12.94 12.11 6.31
CA PHE A 140 -14.07 11.47 6.97
C PHE A 140 -15.03 12.54 7.49
N ASN A 141 -16.24 12.13 7.83
CA ASN A 141 -17.29 12.98 8.40
C ASN A 141 -18.15 12.17 9.39
N ALA A 142 -19.22 12.79 9.90
CA ALA A 142 -20.09 12.24 10.94
C ALA A 142 -20.62 10.81 10.67
N ASP A 143 -20.94 10.47 9.41
CA ASP A 143 -21.46 9.15 9.00
C ASP A 143 -20.37 8.12 8.66
N SER A 144 -19.10 8.52 8.63
CA SER A 144 -18.00 7.68 8.15
C SER A 144 -16.89 7.41 9.16
N ALA A 145 -16.92 8.02 10.35
CA ALA A 145 -15.95 7.74 11.39
C ALA A 145 -16.53 7.95 12.79
N SER A 146 -16.05 7.17 13.77
CA SER A 146 -16.25 7.37 15.20
C SER A 146 -14.92 7.24 15.94
N PHE A 147 -14.74 8.04 16.99
CA PHE A 147 -13.55 8.04 17.84
C PHE A 147 -14.01 8.39 19.26
N GLY A 148 -13.92 7.44 20.19
CA GLY A 148 -14.35 7.66 21.56
C GLY A 148 -13.91 6.57 22.52
N TYR A 149 -14.05 6.85 23.81
CA TYR A 149 -13.61 5.96 24.88
C TYR A 149 -14.80 5.30 25.55
N SER A 150 -14.66 4.01 25.84
CA SER A 150 -15.63 3.20 26.55
C SER A 150 -15.23 3.05 28.02
N PHE A 151 -16.18 3.26 28.91
CA PHE A 151 -16.01 3.16 30.36
C PHE A 151 -17.34 2.87 31.05
N TYR A 152 -17.29 2.55 32.34
CA TYR A 152 -18.47 2.36 33.16
C TYR A 152 -18.61 3.51 34.15
N SER A 153 -19.84 3.98 34.38
CA SER A 153 -20.16 4.92 35.44
C SER A 153 -21.36 4.43 36.23
N GLN A 154 -21.20 4.22 37.54
CA GLN A 154 -22.24 3.67 38.42
C GLN A 154 -22.88 2.36 37.90
N GLY A 155 -22.10 1.53 37.20
CA GLY A 155 -22.54 0.26 36.63
C GLY A 155 -23.13 0.34 35.21
N VAL A 156 -23.29 1.55 34.66
CA VAL A 156 -23.76 1.77 33.28
C VAL A 156 -22.57 1.84 32.33
N HIS A 157 -22.61 1.08 31.23
CA HIS A 157 -21.62 1.18 30.15
C HIS A 157 -21.88 2.43 29.31
N LEU A 158 -20.87 3.28 29.15
CA LEU A 158 -20.96 4.54 28.42
C LEU A 158 -19.81 4.63 27.42
N ASN A 159 -20.08 5.30 26.31
CA ASN A 159 -19.06 5.74 25.38
C ASN A 159 -19.08 7.26 25.25
N THR A 160 -17.92 7.90 25.19
CA THR A 160 -17.84 9.36 25.08
C THR A 160 -18.64 9.90 23.89
N ASN A 161 -18.76 9.14 22.78
CA ASN A 161 -19.54 9.49 21.59
C ASN A 161 -21.04 9.79 21.88
N GLU A 162 -21.55 9.34 23.02
CA GLU A 162 -22.95 9.52 23.43
C GLU A 162 -23.16 10.75 24.32
N LEU A 163 -22.08 11.36 24.80
CA LEU A 163 -22.07 12.45 25.79
C LEU A 163 -21.70 13.79 25.16
N TYR A 164 -22.08 14.89 25.80
CA TYR A 164 -21.85 16.26 25.36
C TYR A 164 -20.74 16.93 26.15
N PHE A 165 -19.73 17.41 25.43
CA PHE A 165 -18.59 18.15 25.97
C PHE A 165 -18.82 19.65 25.88
N GLN A 166 -18.31 20.39 26.85
CA GLN A 166 -18.24 21.85 26.83
C GLN A 166 -16.93 22.30 26.18
N ALA A 167 -17.03 23.17 25.17
CA ALA A 167 -15.90 23.67 24.41
C ALA A 167 -15.36 24.98 24.99
N PHE A 168 -14.04 25.08 25.16
CA PHE A 168 -13.32 26.28 25.58
C PHE A 168 -12.25 26.61 24.54
N ILE A 169 -12.30 27.83 24.01
CA ILE A 169 -11.40 28.32 22.95
C ILE A 169 -10.86 29.69 23.36
N PRO A 170 -9.53 29.92 23.28
CA PRO A 170 -8.91 31.18 23.71
C PRO A 170 -9.31 32.41 22.87
N VAL A 171 -9.68 32.23 21.60
CA VAL A 171 -9.93 33.32 20.65
C VAL A 171 -11.32 33.15 20.00
N VAL A 172 -12.27 34.00 20.40
CA VAL A 172 -13.54 34.19 19.71
C VAL A 172 -13.64 35.68 19.38
N HIS A 173 -13.51 36.04 18.10
CA HIS A 173 -13.50 37.45 17.70
C HIS A 173 -14.89 38.09 17.70
N GLU A 174 -15.97 37.31 17.65
CA GLU A 174 -17.35 37.80 17.77
C GLU A 174 -18.25 36.76 18.45
N ALA A 175 -19.16 37.21 19.32
CA ALA A 175 -20.09 36.35 20.03
C ALA A 175 -20.96 35.57 19.03
N GLY A 176 -20.71 34.26 18.90
CA GLY A 176 -21.49 33.34 18.08
C GLY A 176 -20.77 32.75 16.87
N ASP A 177 -19.61 33.29 16.45
CA ASP A 177 -18.83 32.67 15.37
C ASP A 177 -17.89 31.59 15.94
N ARG A 178 -18.24 30.32 15.72
CA ARG A 178 -17.43 29.15 16.13
C ARG A 178 -16.40 28.76 15.07
N HIS A 179 -15.89 29.72 14.32
CA HIS A 179 -14.83 29.54 13.33
C HIS A 179 -13.55 30.22 13.79
N VAL A 180 -12.50 29.43 14.00
CA VAL A 180 -11.15 29.90 14.33
C VAL A 180 -10.24 29.70 13.14
N LYS A 181 -9.38 30.68 12.85
CA LYS A 181 -8.32 30.57 11.84
C LYS A 181 -6.95 30.73 12.49
N VAL A 182 -6.02 29.85 12.11
CA VAL A 182 -4.61 29.88 12.53
C VAL A 182 -3.73 29.74 11.30
N SER A 183 -2.58 30.40 11.22
CA SER A 183 -1.76 30.43 10.00
C SER A 183 -0.28 30.53 10.31
N GLY A 184 0.57 30.07 9.39
CA GLY A 184 2.02 30.12 9.54
C GLY A 184 2.51 29.36 10.76
N GLN A 185 3.36 30.01 11.56
CA GLN A 185 3.98 29.38 12.75
C GLN A 185 3.12 29.48 14.02
N ASP A 186 1.94 30.10 13.94
CA ASP A 186 1.03 30.22 15.09
C ASP A 186 0.37 28.88 15.40
N SER A 187 -0.17 28.76 16.62
CA SER A 187 -1.00 27.63 17.04
C SER A 187 -2.22 28.10 17.82
N THR A 188 -3.26 27.27 17.87
CA THR A 188 -4.44 27.49 18.70
C THR A 188 -4.83 26.21 19.43
N GLN A 189 -5.46 26.35 20.59
CA GLN A 189 -5.96 25.24 21.38
C GLN A 189 -7.48 25.24 21.43
N LEU A 190 -8.07 24.05 21.32
CA LEU A 190 -9.48 23.78 21.59
C LEU A 190 -9.54 22.76 22.72
N VAL A 191 -10.14 23.15 23.84
CA VAL A 191 -10.30 22.29 25.01
C VAL A 191 -11.76 21.85 25.10
N MET A 192 -12.00 20.54 25.15
CA MET A 192 -13.33 19.95 25.28
C MET A 192 -13.41 19.22 26.61
N ARG A 193 -14.30 19.64 27.52
CA ARG A 193 -14.48 19.01 28.83
C ARG A 193 -15.82 18.32 28.96
N LEU A 194 -15.78 17.06 29.35
CA LEU A 194 -16.92 16.29 29.81
C LEU A 194 -16.90 16.29 31.34
N PHE A 195 -17.92 16.88 31.96
CA PHE A 195 -17.99 17.01 33.42
C PHE A 195 -18.81 15.88 34.05
N ALA A 196 -18.37 15.43 35.21
CA ALA A 196 -19.18 14.59 36.10
C ALA A 196 -20.06 15.47 37.00
N ASP A 197 -21.16 14.91 37.47
CA ASP A 197 -22.15 15.60 38.27
C ASP A 197 -21.68 15.75 39.72
N ALA A 198 -21.94 16.92 40.32
CA ALA A 198 -21.74 17.14 41.74
C ALA A 198 -22.96 16.64 42.54
N SER A 199 -24.15 16.90 42.00
CA SER A 199 -25.46 16.53 42.56
C SER A 199 -26.54 16.69 41.49
N ALA A 200 -27.80 16.46 41.87
CA ALA A 200 -28.96 16.77 41.02
C ALA A 200 -29.05 18.26 40.60
N GLU A 201 -28.31 19.15 41.27
CA GLU A 201 -28.36 20.60 41.00
C GLU A 201 -27.23 21.09 40.06
N GLY A 202 -26.30 20.23 39.63
CA GLY A 202 -25.33 20.59 38.60
C GLY A 202 -24.01 19.82 38.60
N ILE A 203 -23.10 20.27 37.74
CA ILE A 203 -21.80 19.66 37.46
C ILE A 203 -20.74 19.97 38.53
N ASN A 204 -19.73 19.11 38.64
CA ASN A 204 -18.54 19.35 39.45
C ASN A 204 -17.39 19.86 38.56
N PRO A 205 -16.95 21.13 38.70
CA PRO A 205 -15.89 21.68 37.85
C PRO A 205 -14.51 21.07 38.10
N ASP A 206 -14.30 20.38 39.23
CA ASP A 206 -13.04 19.70 39.55
C ASP A 206 -13.00 18.24 39.09
N LYS A 207 -14.08 17.74 38.48
CA LYS A 207 -14.18 16.38 37.94
C LYS A 207 -14.49 16.40 36.45
N TYR A 208 -13.49 16.13 35.62
CA TYR A 208 -13.67 16.20 34.17
C TYR A 208 -12.77 15.25 33.39
N PHE A 209 -13.26 14.93 32.19
CA PHE A 209 -12.60 14.16 31.15
C PHE A 209 -12.36 15.16 30.02
N GLU A 210 -11.11 15.51 29.76
CA GLU A 210 -10.73 16.61 28.89
C GLU A 210 -9.96 16.10 27.67
N TYR A 211 -10.34 16.64 26.52
CA TYR A 211 -9.55 16.60 25.29
C TYR A 211 -8.97 17.97 25.03
N THR A 212 -7.65 18.04 24.87
CA THR A 212 -6.98 19.26 24.41
C THR A 212 -6.44 19.02 23.01
N TYR A 213 -6.97 19.78 22.04
CA TYR A 213 -6.54 19.75 20.65
C TYR A 213 -5.65 20.96 20.35
N THR A 214 -4.39 20.74 19.98
CA THR A 214 -3.47 21.82 19.59
C THR A 214 -3.25 21.80 18.07
N ILE A 215 -3.81 22.80 17.38
CA ILE A 215 -3.75 22.94 15.91
C ILE A 215 -2.65 23.94 15.55
N TYR A 216 -1.73 23.53 14.67
CA TYR A 216 -0.66 24.37 14.13
C TYR A 216 -1.07 25.01 12.80
N GLY A 217 -0.59 26.22 12.52
CA GLY A 217 -0.95 27.00 11.32
C GLY A 217 -0.60 26.33 9.99
N ASP A 218 0.55 25.67 9.89
CA ASP A 218 1.12 25.17 8.63
C ASP A 218 1.29 23.64 8.56
N LYS A 219 0.69 22.87 9.48
CA LYS A 219 0.90 21.42 9.59
C LYS A 219 -0.36 20.60 9.37
N TYR A 220 -0.16 19.38 8.87
CA TYR A 220 -1.15 18.30 8.83
C TYR A 220 -1.20 17.47 10.14
N MET A 221 -0.25 17.72 11.06
CA MET A 221 -0.20 17.10 12.39
C MET A 221 -0.84 18.02 13.42
N MET A 222 -1.61 17.45 14.34
CA MET A 222 -2.28 18.12 15.46
C MET A 222 -2.03 17.31 16.73
N ASP A 223 -1.82 17.98 17.87
CA ASP A 223 -1.69 17.29 19.15
C ASP A 223 -3.07 17.04 19.75
N TYR A 224 -3.21 15.92 20.46
CA TYR A 224 -4.43 15.46 21.09
C TYR A 224 -4.07 14.89 22.47
N ASP A 225 -4.32 15.68 23.50
CA ASP A 225 -3.99 15.32 24.87
C ASP A 225 -5.26 14.90 25.62
N LEU A 226 -5.20 13.74 26.27
CA LEU A 226 -6.24 13.21 27.13
C LEU A 226 -5.90 13.54 28.58
N HIS A 227 -6.77 14.27 29.29
CA HIS A 227 -6.63 14.55 30.72
C HIS A 227 -7.85 14.10 31.51
N LEU A 228 -7.63 13.27 32.53
CA LEU A 228 -8.66 12.89 33.50
C LEU A 228 -8.34 13.52 34.85
N LYS A 229 -9.29 14.25 35.43
CA LYS A 229 -9.16 14.86 36.75
C LYS A 229 -10.33 14.49 37.64
N GLY A 230 -10.03 14.03 38.86
CA GLY A 230 -11.01 13.81 39.94
C GLY A 230 -12.03 12.67 39.71
N MET A 231 -11.80 11.78 38.74
CA MET A 231 -12.75 10.78 38.25
C MET A 231 -12.68 9.42 38.95
N GLY A 232 -11.81 9.25 39.95
CA GLY A 232 -11.54 7.97 40.63
C GLY A 232 -12.75 7.19 41.14
N ASN A 233 -13.83 7.89 41.48
CA ASN A 233 -15.06 7.28 42.00
C ASN A 233 -16.22 7.27 40.99
N ASP A 234 -16.05 7.94 39.85
CA ASP A 234 -17.12 8.20 38.88
C ASP A 234 -16.96 7.31 37.63
N ILE A 235 -15.73 6.85 37.36
CA ILE A 235 -15.37 5.98 36.25
C ILE A 235 -14.76 4.67 36.76
N SER A 236 -15.18 3.57 36.16
CA SER A 236 -14.48 2.28 36.20
C SER A 236 -14.32 1.72 34.79
N THR A 237 -13.38 0.79 34.59
CA THR A 237 -13.03 0.27 33.27
C THR A 237 -13.02 -1.25 33.25
N ARG A 238 -13.19 -1.83 32.05
CA ARG A 238 -13.19 -3.29 31.82
C ARG A 238 -11.86 -3.91 32.28
N ILE A 239 -10.75 -3.25 31.96
CA ILE A 239 -9.41 -3.62 32.41
C ILE A 239 -8.94 -2.53 33.38
N PRO A 240 -8.66 -2.84 34.66
CA PRO A 240 -8.24 -1.85 35.64
C PRO A 240 -7.00 -1.07 35.18
N GLY A 241 -7.09 0.26 35.19
CA GLY A 241 -6.00 1.14 34.75
C GLY A 241 -5.90 1.35 33.24
N PHE A 242 -6.88 0.89 32.45
CA PHE A 242 -6.93 1.15 31.01
C PHE A 242 -8.30 1.66 30.58
N LEU A 243 -8.32 2.70 29.75
CA LEU A 243 -9.49 3.14 29.00
C LEU A 243 -9.48 2.50 27.61
N GLU A 244 -10.59 1.90 27.21
CA GLU A 244 -10.72 1.33 25.87
C GLU A 244 -11.06 2.43 24.86
N LEU A 245 -10.14 2.72 23.94
CA LEU A 245 -10.35 3.63 22.83
C LEU A 245 -10.88 2.85 21.63
N GLU A 246 -12.03 3.26 21.11
CA GLU A 246 -12.62 2.74 19.89
C GLU A 246 -12.51 3.77 18.76
N TRP A 247 -11.82 3.39 17.69
CA TRP A 247 -11.68 4.18 16.48
C TRP A 247 -12.12 3.39 15.26
N ASN A 248 -13.29 3.75 14.72
CA ASN A 248 -13.91 3.07 13.59
C ASN A 248 -14.01 4.01 12.40
N THR A 249 -13.75 3.53 11.19
CA THR A 249 -13.99 4.29 9.96
C THR A 249 -14.55 3.45 8.82
N PHE A 250 -15.52 4.02 8.12
CA PHE A 250 -15.94 3.62 6.79
C PHE A 250 -15.18 4.47 5.77
N LEU A 251 -14.12 3.92 5.17
CA LEU A 251 -13.26 4.68 4.26
C LEU A 251 -14.05 5.12 3.02
N ARG A 252 -14.15 6.42 2.81
CA ARG A 252 -14.85 7.01 1.67
C ARG A 252 -14.07 6.81 0.37
N LYS A 253 -14.77 6.59 -0.74
CA LYS A 253 -14.18 6.58 -2.08
C LYS A 253 -13.84 8.01 -2.51
N GLN A 254 -12.54 8.33 -2.60
CA GLN A 254 -12.04 9.64 -3.02
C GLN A 254 -11.51 9.67 -4.47
N GLU A 255 -11.11 8.49 -4.98
CA GLU A 255 -10.51 8.32 -6.29
C GLU A 255 -11.49 7.68 -7.28
N LYS A 256 -11.33 8.00 -8.56
CA LYS A 256 -12.19 7.46 -9.64
C LYS A 256 -12.09 5.93 -9.69
N THR A 257 -10.86 5.42 -9.56
CA THR A 257 -10.54 3.99 -9.55
C THR A 257 -9.98 3.54 -8.22
N VAL A 258 -10.32 2.29 -7.89
CA VAL A 258 -9.78 1.58 -6.74
C VAL A 258 -9.06 0.37 -7.33
N ASP A 259 -7.74 0.46 -7.42
CA ASP A 259 -6.92 -0.68 -7.81
C ASP A 259 -6.59 -1.53 -6.57
N ARG A 260 -6.51 -2.85 -6.77
CA ARG A 260 -6.12 -3.81 -5.72
C ARG A 260 -4.72 -3.56 -5.13
N LEU A 261 -3.91 -2.70 -5.75
CA LEU A 261 -2.54 -2.37 -5.33
C LEU A 261 -2.41 -1.01 -4.62
N SER A 262 -3.53 -0.36 -4.30
CA SER A 262 -3.56 0.94 -3.62
C SER A 262 -3.02 0.91 -2.19
N GLY A 263 -2.81 -0.29 -1.61
CA GLY A 263 -2.38 -0.46 -0.23
C GLY A 263 -3.38 0.13 0.75
N ILE A 264 -4.68 -0.03 0.50
CA ILE A 264 -5.73 0.44 1.40
C ILE A 264 -5.85 -0.57 2.54
N THR A 265 -5.21 -0.27 3.66
CA THR A 265 -5.20 -1.12 4.85
C THR A 265 -4.76 -0.32 6.07
N ILE A 266 -4.75 -0.98 7.23
CA ILE A 266 -4.20 -0.42 8.45
C ILE A 266 -2.71 -0.72 8.48
N TYR A 267 -1.90 0.34 8.58
CA TYR A 267 -0.46 0.26 8.84
C TYR A 267 -0.21 0.54 10.31
N TYR A 268 0.83 -0.05 10.86
CA TYR A 268 1.20 0.18 12.25
C TYR A 268 2.72 0.02 12.44
N ARG A 269 3.21 0.54 13.56
CA ARG A 269 4.58 0.34 14.00
C ARG A 269 4.61 -0.04 15.47
N ALA A 270 5.18 -1.20 15.75
CA ALA A 270 5.47 -1.67 17.10
C ALA A 270 6.93 -1.34 17.49
N ASN A 271 7.30 -1.66 18.73
CA ASN A 271 8.63 -1.39 19.29
C ASN A 271 9.77 -2.16 18.62
N ASP A 272 9.47 -3.14 17.75
CA ASP A 272 10.47 -3.81 16.92
C ASP A 272 11.11 -2.87 15.87
N GLY A 273 10.56 -1.66 15.72
CA GLY A 273 11.05 -0.64 14.80
C GLY A 273 10.72 -0.93 13.34
N GLU A 274 9.92 -1.97 13.08
CA GLU A 274 9.43 -2.31 11.75
C GLU A 274 8.02 -1.74 11.54
N VAL A 275 7.77 -1.33 10.29
CA VAL A 275 6.45 -0.87 9.87
C VAL A 275 5.80 -2.01 9.15
N ASP A 276 4.68 -2.48 9.70
CA ASP A 276 3.91 -3.61 9.19
C ASP A 276 2.47 -3.17 8.89
N TYR A 277 1.69 -4.05 8.26
CA TYR A 277 0.35 -3.75 7.80
C TYR A 277 -0.55 -4.99 7.82
N LEU A 278 -1.85 -4.75 7.99
CA LEU A 278 -2.87 -5.80 7.89
C LEU A 278 -3.18 -6.13 6.43
N SER A 279 -3.74 -7.31 6.17
CA SER A 279 -4.11 -7.76 4.81
C SER A 279 -4.88 -6.68 4.02
N GLU A 280 -4.39 -6.39 2.81
CA GLU A 280 -5.05 -5.46 1.90
C GLU A 280 -6.35 -6.05 1.34
N SER A 281 -6.42 -7.37 1.19
CA SER A 281 -7.49 -8.07 0.48
C SER A 281 -8.47 -8.81 1.38
N ASP A 282 -7.98 -9.38 2.48
CA ASP A 282 -8.74 -10.26 3.35
C ASP A 282 -9.06 -9.57 4.69
N GLU A 283 -9.99 -10.15 5.45
CA GLU A 283 -10.17 -9.78 6.86
C GLU A 283 -8.93 -10.20 7.65
N ASP A 284 -8.43 -9.31 8.48
CA ASP A 284 -7.21 -9.54 9.23
C ASP A 284 -7.26 -8.82 10.58
N GLU A 285 -6.72 -9.49 11.59
CA GLU A 285 -6.76 -9.05 12.97
C GLU A 285 -5.38 -9.26 13.58
N LYS A 286 -4.88 -8.21 14.24
CA LYS A 286 -3.61 -8.26 14.93
C LYS A 286 -3.78 -7.79 16.36
N SER A 287 -3.42 -8.66 17.29
CA SER A 287 -3.22 -8.30 18.68
C SER A 287 -1.74 -8.03 18.93
N PHE A 288 -1.45 -6.98 19.71
CA PHE A 288 -0.09 -6.60 20.08
C PHE A 288 0.14 -6.89 21.55
N THR A 289 1.33 -7.39 21.86
CA THR A 289 1.88 -7.44 23.22
C THR A 289 2.93 -6.37 23.46
N ASP A 290 3.52 -5.84 22.39
CA ASP A 290 4.58 -4.84 22.45
C ASP A 290 4.02 -3.41 22.39
N ARG A 291 4.84 -2.44 22.80
CA ARG A 291 4.54 -1.02 22.64
C ARG A 291 4.25 -0.71 21.15
N LEU A 292 3.21 0.09 20.94
CA LEU A 292 2.74 0.55 19.63
C LEU A 292 3.08 2.03 19.58
N GLU A 293 3.87 2.44 18.59
CA GLU A 293 4.25 3.83 18.41
C GLU A 293 3.17 4.59 17.65
N TRP A 294 2.56 3.97 16.64
CA TRP A 294 1.47 4.56 15.88
C TRP A 294 0.66 3.51 15.12
N VAL A 295 -0.57 3.89 14.78
CA VAL A 295 -1.49 3.16 13.91
C VAL A 295 -2.08 4.12 12.88
N SER A 296 -2.18 3.68 11.62
CA SER A 296 -2.50 4.52 10.48
C SER A 296 -3.54 3.86 9.58
N LEU A 297 -4.69 4.52 9.43
CA LEU A 297 -5.75 4.16 8.50
C LEU A 297 -5.40 4.74 7.13
N LYS A 298 -4.78 3.91 6.30
CA LYS A 298 -4.14 4.35 5.06
C LYS A 298 -5.07 4.13 3.87
N GLN A 299 -5.30 5.19 3.09
CA GLN A 299 -5.84 5.12 1.73
C GLN A 299 -4.72 5.22 0.69
N ARG A 300 -5.07 5.25 -0.60
CA ARG A 300 -4.07 5.37 -1.68
C ARG A 300 -3.18 6.60 -1.52
N PHE A 301 -3.80 7.78 -1.38
CA PHE A 301 -3.10 9.06 -1.39
C PHE A 301 -3.14 9.82 -0.07
N PHE A 302 -3.91 9.36 0.90
CA PHE A 302 -4.09 10.03 2.18
C PHE A 302 -4.06 9.01 3.31
N SER A 303 -3.74 9.47 4.52
CA SER A 303 -3.81 8.65 5.71
C SER A 303 -4.31 9.47 6.88
N THR A 304 -5.05 8.80 7.76
CA THR A 304 -5.28 9.27 9.11
C THR A 304 -4.46 8.43 10.06
N SER A 305 -3.56 9.02 10.83
CA SER A 305 -2.70 8.29 11.76
C SER A 305 -2.87 8.80 13.18
N LEU A 306 -2.88 7.89 14.14
CA LEU A 306 -2.80 8.16 15.57
C LEU A 306 -1.40 7.75 16.05
N ILE A 307 -0.66 8.72 16.57
CA ILE A 307 0.68 8.57 17.13
C ILE A 307 0.55 8.59 18.65
N ILE A 308 1.24 7.66 19.30
CA ILE A 308 1.23 7.47 20.75
C ILE A 308 2.59 7.93 21.28
N ASP A 309 2.63 9.07 21.96
CA ASP A 309 3.88 9.65 22.46
C ASP A 309 4.28 9.12 23.84
N ASP A 310 3.35 8.48 24.54
CA ASP A 310 3.60 7.92 25.86
C ASP A 310 4.55 6.71 25.80
N GLU A 311 5.61 6.76 26.61
CA GLU A 311 6.60 5.70 26.75
C GLU A 311 6.07 4.48 27.51
N PHE A 312 4.96 4.60 28.23
CA PHE A 312 4.41 3.56 29.12
C PHE A 312 3.26 2.74 28.51
N PHE A 313 3.05 2.82 27.19
CA PHE A 313 1.95 2.15 26.49
C PHE A 313 2.25 0.66 26.16
N ASP A 314 2.40 -0.17 27.19
CA ASP A 314 2.93 -1.56 27.13
C ASP A 314 1.89 -2.70 27.21
N ASN A 315 0.62 -2.47 26.86
CA ASN A 315 -0.49 -3.41 27.15
C ASN A 315 -1.33 -3.76 25.90
N PRO A 316 -2.20 -4.80 25.95
CA PRO A 316 -2.71 -5.44 24.74
C PRO A 316 -3.51 -4.49 23.87
N LYS A 317 -3.21 -4.49 22.57
CA LYS A 317 -3.90 -3.65 21.60
C LYS A 317 -4.52 -4.55 20.57
N LEU A 318 -5.76 -4.27 20.18
CA LEU A 318 -6.44 -5.01 19.14
C LEU A 318 -6.66 -4.09 17.94
N VAL A 319 -5.88 -4.30 16.89
CA VAL A 319 -6.10 -3.64 15.61
C VAL A 319 -6.81 -4.64 14.70
N HIS A 320 -8.03 -4.32 14.29
CA HIS A 320 -8.87 -5.21 13.51
C HIS A 320 -9.29 -4.54 12.20
N SER A 321 -8.77 -5.02 11.07
CA SER A 321 -9.24 -4.57 9.76
C SER A 321 -10.23 -5.58 9.19
N THR A 322 -11.50 -5.20 9.13
CA THR A 322 -12.50 -5.96 8.36
C THR A 322 -12.30 -5.71 6.86
N ALA A 323 -12.76 -6.63 6.01
CA ALA A 323 -12.53 -6.61 4.58
C ALA A 323 -13.25 -5.45 3.89
N LEU A 324 -12.88 -5.23 2.63
CA LEU A 324 -13.59 -4.33 1.70
C LEU A 324 -15.09 -4.62 1.79
N ASN A 325 -15.92 -3.62 2.08
CA ASN A 325 -17.37 -3.79 2.07
C ASN A 325 -17.86 -3.62 0.62
N PRO A 326 -18.16 -4.70 -0.11
CA PRO A 326 -18.54 -4.59 -1.52
C PRO A 326 -19.95 -4.03 -1.70
N MET A 327 -20.69 -3.75 -0.62
CA MET A 327 -22.12 -3.44 -0.68
C MET A 327 -22.47 -1.96 -0.92
N SER A 328 -21.50 -1.03 -0.96
CA SER A 328 -21.79 0.38 -1.25
C SER A 328 -20.79 1.00 -2.24
N SER A 329 -21.28 1.77 -3.21
CA SER A 329 -20.42 2.54 -4.13
C SER A 329 -19.68 3.70 -3.46
N ARG A 330 -20.07 4.04 -2.22
CA ARG A 330 -19.59 5.21 -1.46
C ARG A 330 -18.40 4.90 -0.56
N TYR A 331 -18.31 3.68 -0.02
CA TYR A 331 -17.27 3.27 0.91
C TYR A 331 -16.43 2.12 0.35
N LEU A 332 -15.12 2.14 0.65
CA LEU A 332 -14.14 1.18 0.15
C LEU A 332 -13.95 0.01 1.13
N LYS A 333 -13.66 0.33 2.40
CA LYS A 333 -13.30 -0.65 3.44
C LYS A 333 -13.74 -0.12 4.80
N THR A 334 -14.08 -1.03 5.72
CA THR A 334 -14.29 -0.70 7.13
C THR A 334 -13.01 -1.03 7.89
N MET A 335 -12.52 -0.09 8.72
CA MET A 335 -11.33 -0.29 9.53
C MET A 335 -11.66 0.05 10.98
N ASN A 336 -11.34 -0.86 11.90
CA ASN A 336 -11.63 -0.72 13.31
C ASN A 336 -10.33 -0.85 14.12
N VAL A 337 -10.13 0.04 15.08
CA VAL A 337 -8.95 0.07 15.91
C VAL A 337 -9.42 0.19 17.35
N THR A 338 -9.06 -0.80 18.17
CA THR A 338 -9.37 -0.82 19.60
C THR A 338 -8.06 -0.80 20.39
N LEU A 339 -7.83 0.25 21.16
CA LEU A 339 -6.61 0.44 21.94
C LEU A 339 -6.92 0.53 23.42
N ASP A 340 -6.25 -0.28 24.25
CA ASP A 340 -6.32 -0.14 25.69
C ASP A 340 -5.31 0.94 26.14
N VAL A 341 -5.81 2.16 26.37
CA VAL A 341 -5.03 3.35 26.76
C VAL A 341 -4.72 3.30 28.26
N PRO A 342 -3.44 3.19 28.67
CA PRO A 342 -3.08 3.17 30.09
C PRO A 342 -3.39 4.52 30.74
N VAL A 343 -3.98 4.48 31.93
CA VAL A 343 -4.24 5.64 32.76
C VAL A 343 -3.67 5.40 34.16
N ASN A 344 -2.81 6.31 34.62
CA ASN A 344 -2.16 6.23 35.93
C ASN A 344 -3.14 6.64 37.06
N GLY A 345 -4.23 5.89 37.19
CA GLY A 345 -5.39 6.26 38.01
C GLY A 345 -6.28 7.29 37.31
N PHE A 346 -7.47 7.54 37.86
CA PHE A 346 -8.45 8.46 37.26
C PHE A 346 -8.54 9.80 38.00
N ASN A 347 -7.67 10.05 38.98
CA ASN A 347 -7.71 11.29 39.76
C ASN A 347 -6.90 12.43 39.11
N ASP A 348 -5.81 12.10 38.44
CA ASP A 348 -5.01 13.04 37.65
C ASP A 348 -4.12 12.23 36.69
N SER A 349 -4.56 12.05 35.45
CA SER A 349 -3.81 11.28 34.45
C SER A 349 -3.79 12.00 33.11
N HIS A 350 -2.61 12.07 32.51
CA HIS A 350 -2.36 12.63 31.20
C HIS A 350 -1.88 11.56 30.24
N THR A 351 -2.39 11.56 29.02
CA THR A 351 -1.90 10.72 27.93
C THR A 351 -1.85 11.54 26.65
N ASP A 352 -0.66 11.64 26.07
CA ASP A 352 -0.41 12.50 24.92
C ASP A 352 -0.44 11.69 23.62
N PHE A 353 -1.22 12.15 22.67
CA PHE A 353 -1.31 11.61 21.33
C PHE A 353 -1.10 12.69 20.29
N ARG A 354 -0.83 12.28 19.05
CA ARG A 354 -0.90 13.17 17.89
C ARG A 354 -1.71 12.54 16.79
N PHE A 355 -2.48 13.37 16.09
CA PHE A 355 -3.16 12.98 14.86
C PHE A 355 -2.44 13.55 13.65
N TYR A 356 -2.20 12.69 12.67
CA TYR A 356 -1.87 13.09 11.32
C TYR A 356 -3.10 12.97 10.43
N PHE A 357 -3.52 14.07 9.80
CA PHE A 357 -4.58 14.10 8.79
C PHE A 357 -4.05 14.69 7.50
N GLY A 358 -3.56 13.87 6.57
CA GLY A 358 -2.87 14.46 5.42
C GLY A 358 -2.55 13.53 4.26
N PRO A 359 -1.85 14.07 3.25
CA PRO A 359 -1.42 13.32 2.08
C PRO A 359 -0.33 12.31 2.42
N ASN A 360 -0.25 11.24 1.63
CA ASN A 360 0.84 10.29 1.62
C ASN A 360 2.04 10.85 0.82
N ASP A 361 2.53 12.02 1.24
CA ASP A 361 3.73 12.65 0.67
C ASP A 361 4.98 12.15 1.40
N TYR A 362 5.97 11.68 0.65
CA TYR A 362 7.18 11.09 1.22
C TYR A 362 7.97 12.09 2.08
N ASN A 363 8.10 13.35 1.65
CA ASN A 363 8.91 14.34 2.33
C ASN A 363 8.20 14.87 3.59
N ILE A 364 6.88 15.09 3.52
CA ILE A 364 6.06 15.48 4.67
C ILE A 364 6.12 14.40 5.75
N LEU A 365 5.82 13.16 5.41
CA LEU A 365 5.82 12.06 6.38
C LEU A 365 7.20 11.83 7.01
N ARG A 366 8.26 11.91 6.20
CA ARG A 366 9.65 11.77 6.69
C ARG A 366 10.08 12.91 7.62
N SER A 367 9.53 14.12 7.44
CA SER A 367 9.88 15.28 8.27
C SER A 367 9.54 15.09 9.74
N TYR A 368 8.52 14.27 10.05
CA TYR A 368 8.11 13.95 11.41
C TYR A 368 9.04 12.96 12.13
N LYS A 369 9.94 12.26 11.41
CA LYS A 369 10.91 11.30 11.97
C LYS A 369 10.29 10.13 12.76
N LEU A 370 9.11 9.67 12.32
CA LEU A 370 8.36 8.55 12.92
C LEU A 370 8.37 7.27 12.03
N ASP A 371 9.16 7.28 10.94
CA ASP A 371 9.12 6.31 9.83
C ASP A 371 7.74 6.17 9.17
N LEU A 372 6.85 7.16 9.31
CA LEU A 372 5.54 7.18 8.64
C LEU A 372 5.67 7.06 7.11
N GLU A 373 6.78 7.55 6.52
CA GLU A 373 6.98 7.46 5.07
C GLU A 373 7.08 6.01 4.55
N ARG A 374 7.30 5.03 5.44
CA ARG A 374 7.33 3.60 5.09
C ARG A 374 5.95 3.03 4.77
N GLN A 375 4.87 3.70 5.17
CA GLN A 375 3.51 3.29 4.80
C GLN A 375 3.22 3.50 3.29
N ILE A 376 4.06 4.27 2.59
CA ILE A 376 3.98 4.43 1.14
C ILE A 376 4.55 3.16 0.48
N PRO A 377 3.77 2.41 -0.33
CA PRO A 377 4.18 1.13 -0.90
C PRO A 377 5.17 1.31 -2.06
N LEU A 378 6.40 1.73 -1.75
CA LEU A 378 7.47 2.02 -2.72
C LEU A 378 8.11 0.76 -3.35
N GLY A 379 7.65 -0.45 -3.00
CA GLY A 379 8.14 -1.73 -3.52
C GLY A 379 8.13 -2.82 -2.45
N TRP A 380 8.15 -4.09 -2.88
CA TRP A 380 8.29 -5.23 -1.94
C TRP A 380 9.62 -5.10 -1.19
N SER A 381 9.72 -5.65 0.03
CA SER A 381 10.88 -5.63 0.97
C SER A 381 12.24 -6.06 0.39
N PHE A 382 12.36 -6.28 -0.92
CA PHE A 382 13.61 -6.35 -1.62
C PHE A 382 14.32 -4.99 -1.58
N PHE A 383 15.29 -4.88 -0.67
CA PHE A 383 16.17 -3.74 -0.43
C PHE A 383 16.51 -2.90 -1.68
N LEU A 384 16.85 -3.52 -2.82
CA LEU A 384 17.23 -2.76 -4.03
C LEU A 384 16.10 -1.88 -4.62
N LEU A 385 14.83 -2.29 -4.54
CA LEU A 385 13.72 -1.54 -5.16
C LEU A 385 13.40 -0.27 -4.37
N GLN A 386 13.29 -0.41 -3.05
CA GLN A 386 13.06 0.71 -2.14
C GLN A 386 14.18 1.75 -2.25
N TRP A 387 15.44 1.31 -2.42
CA TRP A 387 16.57 2.21 -2.60
C TRP A 387 16.49 3.03 -3.89
N ILE A 388 16.06 2.42 -5.00
CA ILE A 388 15.88 3.15 -6.27
C ILE A 388 14.82 4.25 -6.10
N ASN A 389 13.68 3.93 -5.48
CA ASN A 389 12.64 4.94 -5.26
C ASN A 389 13.09 6.03 -4.28
N ARG A 390 13.63 5.64 -3.13
CA ARG A 390 14.05 6.56 -2.04
C ARG A 390 15.20 7.49 -2.43
N PHE A 391 16.21 6.98 -3.12
CA PHE A 391 17.45 7.73 -3.37
C PHE A 391 17.59 8.25 -4.80
N VAL A 392 16.77 7.77 -5.75
CA VAL A 392 16.86 8.18 -7.15
C VAL A 392 15.56 8.79 -7.64
N VAL A 393 14.45 8.04 -7.63
CA VAL A 393 13.20 8.51 -8.24
C VAL A 393 12.62 9.70 -7.49
N ILE A 394 12.36 9.58 -6.18
CA ILE A 394 11.73 10.64 -5.39
C ILE A 394 12.57 11.92 -5.37
N PRO A 395 13.90 11.90 -5.11
CA PRO A 395 14.69 13.13 -5.11
C PRO A 395 14.75 13.83 -6.46
N VAL A 396 14.91 13.07 -7.55
CA VAL A 396 14.94 13.64 -8.90
C VAL A 396 13.56 14.19 -9.28
N PHE A 397 12.50 13.48 -8.92
CA PHE A 397 11.13 13.88 -9.21
C PHE A 397 10.73 15.14 -8.43
N THR A 398 11.06 15.20 -7.14
CA THR A 398 10.87 16.39 -6.29
C THR A 398 11.66 17.58 -6.83
N TRP A 399 12.93 17.36 -7.20
CA TRP A 399 13.78 18.41 -7.78
C TRP A 399 13.22 18.96 -9.09
N LEU A 400 12.75 18.08 -9.99
CA LEU A 400 12.10 18.49 -11.24
C LEU A 400 10.75 19.19 -10.99
N GLY A 401 10.00 18.76 -9.97
CA GLY A 401 8.73 19.36 -9.58
C GLY A 401 8.87 20.80 -9.06
N HIS A 402 9.98 21.14 -8.40
CA HIS A 402 10.22 22.49 -7.87
C HIS A 402 10.25 23.58 -8.96
N TYR A 403 10.50 23.24 -10.22
CA TYR A 403 10.46 24.20 -11.34
C TYR A 403 9.03 24.58 -11.77
N GLY A 404 7.99 23.99 -11.18
CA GLY A 404 6.60 24.27 -11.53
C GLY A 404 6.19 23.80 -12.93
N TRP A 405 6.93 22.86 -13.51
CA TRP A 405 6.58 22.29 -14.81
C TRP A 405 5.43 21.30 -14.69
N ASN A 406 4.68 21.15 -15.79
CA ASN A 406 3.66 20.13 -15.88
C ASN A 406 4.26 18.74 -15.62
N TYR A 407 3.61 17.92 -14.78
CA TYR A 407 4.15 16.63 -14.38
C TYR A 407 4.35 15.63 -15.54
N GLY A 408 3.63 15.76 -16.66
CA GLY A 408 3.94 15.00 -17.87
C GLY A 408 5.30 15.35 -18.48
N ILE A 409 5.74 16.61 -18.37
CA ILE A 409 7.10 17.02 -18.77
C ILE A 409 8.13 16.51 -17.76
N VAL A 410 7.81 16.54 -16.46
CA VAL A 410 8.66 15.95 -15.41
C VAL A 410 8.91 14.47 -15.68
N ILE A 411 7.87 13.70 -16.01
CA ILE A 411 8.00 12.28 -16.41
C ILE A 411 8.90 12.13 -17.64
N LEU A 412 8.75 12.97 -18.65
CA LEU A 412 9.59 12.95 -19.85
C LEU A 412 11.07 13.15 -19.51
N LEU A 413 11.37 14.18 -18.71
CA LEU A 413 12.74 14.49 -18.31
C LEU A 413 13.35 13.40 -17.44
N LEU A 414 12.59 12.87 -16.46
CA LEU A 414 13.00 11.72 -15.68
C LEU A 414 13.37 10.53 -16.58
N THR A 415 12.52 10.24 -17.58
CA THR A 415 12.75 9.15 -18.54
C THR A 415 14.03 9.37 -19.34
N ILE A 416 14.25 10.60 -19.83
CA ILE A 416 15.46 10.96 -20.59
C ILE A 416 16.71 10.79 -19.71
N MET A 417 16.69 11.31 -18.47
CA MET A 417 17.81 11.19 -17.53
C MET A 417 18.16 9.73 -17.25
N LEU A 418 17.16 8.89 -16.96
CA LEU A 418 17.36 7.45 -16.77
C LEU A 418 17.98 6.80 -18.01
N LYS A 419 17.49 7.15 -19.22
CA LYS A 419 18.01 6.59 -20.48
C LYS A 419 19.43 7.06 -20.79
N ILE A 420 19.83 8.27 -20.37
CA ILE A 420 21.20 8.78 -20.48
C ILE A 420 22.13 8.01 -19.56
N VAL A 421 21.75 7.82 -18.29
CA VAL A 421 22.55 7.06 -17.32
C VAL A 421 22.76 5.62 -17.78
N LEU A 422 21.72 5.00 -18.35
CA LEU A 422 21.78 3.63 -18.86
C LEU A 422 22.39 3.52 -20.28
N PHE A 423 22.66 4.64 -20.96
CA PHE A 423 23.15 4.65 -22.34
C PHE A 423 24.45 3.86 -22.56
N PRO A 424 25.48 3.94 -21.69
CA PRO A 424 26.71 3.17 -21.89
C PRO A 424 26.48 1.66 -21.89
N ILE A 425 25.52 1.20 -21.08
CA ILE A 425 25.13 -0.20 -20.96
C ILE A 425 24.32 -0.61 -22.19
N ALA A 426 23.33 0.21 -22.57
CA ALA A 426 22.57 0.03 -23.80
C ALA A 426 23.51 -0.10 -25.02
N TYR A 427 24.49 0.80 -25.16
CA TYR A 427 25.49 0.77 -26.23
C TYR A 427 26.27 -0.55 -26.28
N LYS A 428 26.76 -1.02 -25.12
CA LYS A 428 27.47 -2.31 -25.02
C LYS A 428 26.59 -3.48 -25.45
N THR A 429 25.32 -3.48 -25.05
CA THR A 429 24.39 -4.53 -25.47
C THR A 429 24.06 -4.46 -26.95
N TYR A 430 23.75 -3.28 -27.50
CA TYR A 430 23.51 -3.12 -28.92
C TYR A 430 24.70 -3.59 -29.77
N ARG A 431 25.92 -3.28 -29.34
CA ARG A 431 27.15 -3.78 -29.99
C ARG A 431 27.26 -5.30 -29.89
N SER A 432 26.87 -5.91 -28.78
CA SER A 432 26.84 -7.37 -28.67
C SER A 432 25.81 -7.99 -29.62
N THR A 433 24.61 -7.41 -29.69
CA THR A 433 23.56 -7.88 -30.60
C THR A 433 23.95 -7.69 -32.07
N ALA A 434 24.67 -6.63 -32.42
CA ALA A 434 25.23 -6.46 -33.76
C ALA A 434 26.20 -7.60 -34.14
N LYS A 435 27.05 -8.06 -33.21
CA LYS A 435 27.92 -9.23 -33.45
C LYS A 435 27.11 -10.50 -33.72
N MET A 436 25.99 -10.69 -33.02
CA MET A 436 25.10 -11.84 -33.24
C MET A 436 24.37 -11.76 -34.58
N ARG A 437 23.91 -10.57 -34.97
CA ARG A 437 23.24 -10.32 -36.25
C ARG A 437 24.14 -10.67 -37.43
N VAL A 438 25.40 -10.25 -37.37
CA VAL A 438 26.40 -10.54 -38.40
C VAL A 438 26.71 -12.04 -38.52
N LEU A 439 26.52 -12.83 -37.45
CA LEU A 439 26.66 -14.29 -37.47
C LEU A 439 25.38 -15.03 -37.91
N LYS A 440 24.27 -14.32 -38.14
CA LYS A 440 22.98 -14.91 -38.52
C LYS A 440 23.06 -15.84 -39.74
N PRO A 441 23.78 -15.51 -40.85
CA PRO A 441 23.88 -16.42 -41.99
C PRO A 441 24.45 -17.80 -41.63
N GLU A 442 25.47 -17.83 -40.76
CA GLU A 442 26.09 -19.08 -40.30
C GLU A 442 25.17 -19.86 -39.35
N ILE A 443 24.33 -19.16 -38.58
CA ILE A 443 23.31 -19.77 -37.73
C ILE A 443 22.17 -20.35 -38.58
N ASP A 444 21.81 -19.69 -39.68
CA ASP A 444 20.83 -20.19 -40.64
C ASP A 444 21.36 -21.44 -41.36
N GLU A 445 22.67 -21.52 -41.66
CA GLU A 445 23.30 -22.75 -42.14
C GLU A 445 23.26 -23.89 -41.12
N ILE A 446 23.55 -23.61 -39.84
CA ILE A 446 23.39 -24.61 -38.76
C ILE A 446 21.93 -25.05 -38.68
N SER A 447 20.98 -24.13 -38.83
CA SER A 447 19.54 -24.43 -38.84
C SER A 447 19.13 -25.33 -40.00
N LYS A 448 19.70 -25.11 -41.20
CA LYS A 448 19.50 -25.98 -42.37
C LYS A 448 20.09 -27.38 -42.17
N LYS A 449 21.21 -27.51 -41.44
CA LYS A 449 21.83 -28.80 -41.10
C LYS A 449 21.03 -29.61 -40.07
N PHE A 450 20.26 -28.95 -39.21
CA PHE A 450 19.43 -29.58 -38.18
C PHE A 450 17.96 -29.11 -38.28
N PRO A 451 17.21 -29.56 -39.30
CA PRO A 451 15.85 -29.07 -39.57
C PRO A 451 14.77 -29.71 -38.68
N LYS A 452 15.04 -30.89 -38.09
CA LYS A 452 14.06 -31.64 -37.27
C LYS A 452 13.96 -31.05 -35.86
N LYS A 453 12.74 -31.02 -35.28
CA LYS A 453 12.51 -30.58 -33.89
C LYS A 453 13.27 -31.43 -32.86
N GLU A 454 13.46 -32.72 -33.13
CA GLU A 454 14.23 -33.66 -32.30
C GLU A 454 15.71 -33.28 -32.19
N ASP A 455 16.26 -32.61 -33.20
CA ASP A 455 17.65 -32.13 -33.22
C ASP A 455 17.81 -30.72 -32.62
N SER A 456 16.75 -30.16 -32.02
CA SER A 456 16.78 -28.82 -31.38
C SER A 456 17.93 -28.66 -30.38
N MET A 457 18.20 -29.68 -29.57
CA MET A 457 19.32 -29.69 -28.63
C MET A 457 20.68 -29.65 -29.34
N LYS A 458 20.87 -30.43 -30.42
CA LYS A 458 22.11 -30.42 -31.22
C LYS A 458 22.29 -29.08 -31.94
N LYS A 459 21.21 -28.52 -32.47
CA LYS A 459 21.17 -27.18 -33.06
C LYS A 459 21.58 -26.11 -32.04
N GLN A 460 21.07 -26.18 -30.82
CA GLN A 460 21.44 -25.27 -29.74
C GLN A 460 22.93 -25.40 -29.37
N GLN A 461 23.44 -26.62 -29.23
CA GLN A 461 24.86 -26.87 -28.94
C GLN A 461 25.78 -26.36 -30.05
N ALA A 462 25.44 -26.60 -31.32
CA ALA A 462 26.20 -26.11 -32.47
C ALA A 462 26.20 -24.57 -32.55
N THR A 463 25.05 -23.95 -32.29
CA THR A 463 24.92 -22.48 -32.24
C THR A 463 25.76 -21.89 -31.10
N MET A 464 25.74 -22.50 -29.91
CA MET A 464 26.56 -22.07 -28.78
C MET A 464 28.06 -22.28 -29.04
N ALA A 465 28.44 -23.38 -29.72
CA ALA A 465 29.82 -23.62 -30.12
C ALA A 465 30.32 -22.56 -31.12
N LEU A 466 29.46 -22.13 -32.05
CA LEU A 466 29.75 -21.03 -32.97
C LEU A 466 29.97 -19.72 -32.22
N TYR A 467 29.06 -19.34 -31.31
CA TYR A 467 29.23 -18.13 -30.49
C TYR A 467 30.51 -18.16 -29.65
N LYS A 468 30.82 -19.31 -29.03
CA LYS A 468 32.06 -19.50 -28.26
C LYS A 468 33.31 -19.41 -29.14
N LYS A 469 33.26 -19.90 -30.39
CA LYS A 469 34.37 -19.75 -31.36
C LYS A 469 34.53 -18.31 -31.83
N ALA A 470 33.44 -17.58 -32.02
CA ALA A 470 33.46 -16.19 -32.47
C ALA A 470 33.76 -15.19 -31.33
N GLY A 471 33.79 -15.64 -30.07
CA GLY A 471 33.99 -14.77 -28.90
C GLY A 471 32.78 -13.88 -28.61
N VAL A 472 31.57 -14.36 -28.91
CA VAL A 472 30.31 -13.65 -28.71
C VAL A 472 29.57 -14.27 -27.51
N ASN A 473 29.08 -13.44 -26.59
CA ASN A 473 28.26 -13.88 -25.47
C ASN A 473 26.77 -13.64 -25.78
N PRO A 474 25.96 -14.69 -25.99
CA PRO A 474 24.53 -14.52 -26.26
C PRO A 474 23.74 -13.90 -25.09
N MET A 475 24.21 -14.08 -23.85
CA MET A 475 23.56 -13.51 -22.66
C MET A 475 23.78 -12.00 -22.53
N ALA A 476 24.76 -11.42 -23.22
CA ALA A 476 24.95 -9.97 -23.20
C ALA A 476 23.77 -9.19 -23.82
N GLY A 477 22.90 -9.89 -24.59
CA GLY A 477 21.67 -9.35 -25.16
C GLY A 477 20.56 -9.10 -24.14
N CYS A 478 20.49 -9.89 -23.05
CA CYS A 478 19.46 -9.74 -22.02
C CYS A 478 19.87 -8.86 -20.83
N VAL A 479 21.15 -8.46 -20.75
CA VAL A 479 21.68 -7.61 -19.67
C VAL A 479 20.89 -6.31 -19.48
N PRO A 480 20.47 -5.55 -20.52
CA PRO A 480 19.69 -4.33 -20.32
C PRO A 480 18.34 -4.63 -19.72
N MET A 481 17.70 -5.74 -20.10
CA MET A 481 16.41 -6.13 -19.54
C MET A 481 16.54 -6.45 -18.05
N LEU A 482 17.58 -7.18 -17.65
CA LEU A 482 17.81 -7.54 -16.26
C LEU A 482 18.12 -6.32 -15.38
N LEU A 483 18.87 -5.34 -15.90
CA LEU A 483 19.15 -4.10 -15.20
C LEU A 483 17.95 -3.13 -15.18
N GLN A 484 17.16 -3.11 -16.26
CA GLN A 484 15.98 -2.26 -16.36
C GLN A 484 14.84 -2.76 -15.48
N PHE A 485 14.76 -4.07 -15.23
CA PHE A 485 13.64 -4.69 -14.51
C PHE A 485 13.45 -4.13 -13.08
N PRO A 486 14.49 -3.95 -12.25
CA PRO A 486 14.32 -3.28 -10.95
C PRO A 486 13.83 -1.83 -11.07
N ILE A 487 14.34 -1.06 -12.03
CA ILE A 487 13.93 0.33 -12.26
C ILE A 487 12.46 0.39 -12.70
N LEU A 488 12.06 -0.56 -13.56
CA LEU A 488 10.71 -0.71 -14.04
C LEU A 488 9.73 -1.00 -12.90
N ILE A 489 10.08 -1.94 -12.01
CA ILE A 489 9.25 -2.25 -10.83
C ILE A 489 9.17 -1.06 -9.88
N ALA A 490 10.29 -0.36 -9.65
CA ALA A 490 10.34 0.81 -8.80
C ALA A 490 9.35 1.89 -9.29
N LEU A 491 9.38 2.20 -10.60
CA LEU A 491 8.45 3.14 -11.22
C LEU A 491 7.00 2.62 -11.24
N PHE A 492 6.79 1.33 -11.49
CA PHE A 492 5.46 0.70 -11.42
C PHE A 492 4.79 0.91 -10.06
N ARG A 493 5.56 0.95 -8.97
CA ARG A 493 5.07 1.19 -7.61
C ARG A 493 4.97 2.68 -7.26
N PHE A 494 5.91 3.48 -7.75
CA PHE A 494 5.97 4.91 -7.49
C PHE A 494 4.80 5.66 -8.15
N PHE A 495 4.58 5.45 -9.45
CA PHE A 495 3.59 6.21 -10.23
C PHE A 495 2.16 6.16 -9.64
N PRO A 496 1.62 4.99 -9.26
CA PRO A 496 0.29 4.92 -8.66
C PRO A 496 0.19 5.52 -7.26
N SER A 497 1.30 5.58 -6.51
CA SER A 497 1.33 5.99 -5.10
C SER A 497 1.75 7.44 -4.88
N SER A 498 2.26 8.11 -5.93
CA SER A 498 2.74 9.49 -5.86
C SER A 498 1.58 10.48 -5.83
N ILE A 499 1.42 11.16 -4.69
CA ILE A 499 0.42 12.22 -4.50
C ILE A 499 0.62 13.38 -5.47
N GLU A 500 1.86 13.65 -5.86
CA GLU A 500 2.25 14.75 -6.74
C GLU A 500 1.68 14.60 -8.15
N LEU A 501 1.38 13.37 -8.58
CA LEU A 501 0.77 13.08 -9.87
C LEU A 501 -0.76 13.14 -9.85
N ARG A 502 -1.35 13.17 -8.65
CA ARG A 502 -2.79 13.15 -8.46
C ARG A 502 -3.40 14.39 -9.10
N GLN A 503 -4.40 14.17 -9.95
CA GLN A 503 -5.13 15.23 -10.67
C GLN A 503 -4.26 16.13 -11.55
N GLN A 504 -3.05 15.68 -11.92
CA GLN A 504 -2.21 16.39 -12.87
C GLN A 504 -2.62 16.01 -14.29
N SER A 505 -3.07 16.99 -15.06
CA SER A 505 -3.47 16.78 -16.45
C SER A 505 -2.26 16.88 -17.40
N PHE A 506 -2.25 16.05 -18.44
CA PHE A 506 -1.26 16.12 -19.52
C PHE A 506 -1.80 15.54 -20.82
N LEU A 507 -1.68 16.31 -21.90
CA LEU A 507 -2.25 15.99 -23.22
C LEU A 507 -3.76 15.68 -23.13
N TRP A 508 -4.18 14.44 -23.37
CA TRP A 508 -5.57 13.99 -23.25
C TRP A 508 -5.90 13.34 -21.91
N ALA A 509 -4.89 13.08 -21.05
CA ALA A 509 -5.13 12.54 -19.73
C ALA A 509 -5.47 13.67 -18.76
N ASN A 510 -6.61 13.56 -18.10
CA ASN A 510 -7.04 14.54 -17.09
C ASN A 510 -6.35 14.31 -15.74
N ASP A 511 -5.84 13.09 -15.49
CA ASP A 511 -5.18 12.71 -14.26
C ASP A 511 -4.10 11.65 -14.56
N LEU A 512 -2.84 11.99 -14.28
CA LEU A 512 -1.69 11.09 -14.48
C LEU A 512 -1.63 9.93 -13.47
N SER A 513 -2.33 10.05 -12.34
CA SER A 513 -2.40 9.03 -11.30
C SER A 513 -3.55 8.03 -11.49
N SER A 514 -4.57 8.40 -12.27
CA SER A 514 -5.65 7.52 -12.72
C SER A 514 -5.47 7.09 -14.18
N TYR A 515 -6.36 6.25 -14.70
CA TYR A 515 -6.33 5.88 -16.11
C TYR A 515 -6.70 7.07 -17.00
N ASP A 516 -6.22 7.05 -18.25
CA ASP A 516 -6.68 7.97 -19.29
C ASP A 516 -7.86 7.34 -20.06
N SER A 517 -8.78 8.16 -20.57
CA SER A 517 -9.88 7.63 -21.37
C SER A 517 -10.21 8.58 -22.50
N ILE A 518 -10.08 8.08 -23.73
CA ILE A 518 -10.51 8.79 -24.94
C ILE A 518 -11.91 8.34 -25.39
N ALA A 519 -12.37 7.19 -24.91
CA ALA A 519 -13.68 6.64 -25.21
C ALA A 519 -14.14 5.74 -24.08
N THR A 520 -15.39 5.92 -23.65
CA THR A 520 -16.10 5.02 -22.75
C THR A 520 -16.97 4.07 -23.56
N LEU A 521 -16.88 2.78 -23.27
CA LEU A 521 -17.66 1.73 -23.92
C LEU A 521 -18.98 1.55 -23.15
N PRO A 522 -20.09 1.27 -23.85
CA PRO A 522 -21.38 1.00 -23.18
C PRO A 522 -21.45 -0.40 -22.55
N PHE A 523 -20.38 -1.18 -22.63
CA PHE A 523 -20.26 -2.53 -22.08
C PHE A 523 -18.84 -2.74 -21.54
N GLU A 524 -18.71 -3.64 -20.56
CA GLU A 524 -17.41 -4.02 -20.00
C GLU A 524 -16.83 -5.21 -20.77
N ILE A 525 -15.58 -5.07 -21.24
CA ILE A 525 -14.84 -6.17 -21.85
C ILE A 525 -14.07 -6.91 -20.75
N PRO A 526 -14.28 -8.23 -20.55
CA PRO A 526 -13.52 -9.01 -19.58
C PRO A 526 -12.00 -8.84 -19.78
N PHE A 527 -11.27 -8.63 -18.69
CA PHE A 527 -9.82 -8.37 -18.66
C PHE A 527 -9.33 -7.04 -19.28
N TYR A 528 -10.20 -6.21 -19.86
CA TYR A 528 -9.82 -4.92 -20.46
C TYR A 528 -10.49 -3.73 -19.76
N GLY A 529 -11.77 -3.88 -19.40
CA GLY A 529 -12.57 -2.83 -18.77
C GLY A 529 -13.58 -2.18 -19.71
N ASP A 530 -14.10 -1.03 -19.28
CA ASP A 530 -15.21 -0.29 -19.88
C ASP A 530 -14.76 0.98 -20.65
N HIS A 531 -13.46 1.17 -20.85
CA HIS A 531 -12.94 2.36 -21.50
C HIS A 531 -11.65 2.07 -22.29
N VAL A 532 -11.23 3.05 -23.09
CA VAL A 532 -10.03 2.96 -23.92
C VAL A 532 -8.97 3.97 -23.47
N SER A 533 -7.90 3.46 -22.84
CA SER A 533 -6.70 4.25 -22.49
C SER A 533 -5.77 4.39 -23.70
N LEU A 534 -5.58 5.63 -24.17
CA LEU A 534 -4.73 5.91 -25.33
C LEU A 534 -3.24 5.80 -24.98
N PHE A 535 -2.79 6.21 -23.79
CA PHE A 535 -1.40 5.99 -23.39
C PHE A 535 -1.07 4.50 -23.32
N THR A 536 -1.99 3.68 -22.82
CA THR A 536 -1.82 2.22 -22.76
C THR A 536 -1.80 1.60 -24.17
N LEU A 537 -2.61 2.09 -25.12
CA LEU A 537 -2.54 1.68 -26.52
C LEU A 537 -1.19 2.05 -27.16
N LEU A 538 -0.72 3.28 -26.97
CA LEU A 538 0.58 3.74 -27.48
C LEU A 538 1.74 2.95 -26.87
N MET A 539 1.70 2.67 -25.57
CA MET A 539 2.63 1.76 -24.90
C MET A 539 2.60 0.38 -25.54
N THR A 540 1.42 -0.18 -25.79
CA THR A 540 1.26 -1.52 -26.37
C THR A 540 1.82 -1.58 -27.78
N VAL A 541 1.44 -0.64 -28.64
CA VAL A 541 1.92 -0.54 -30.03
C VAL A 541 3.44 -0.36 -30.05
N SER A 542 3.98 0.55 -29.24
CA SER A 542 5.43 0.74 -29.15
C SER A 542 6.14 -0.52 -28.63
N THR A 543 5.57 -1.24 -27.67
CA THR A 543 6.16 -2.48 -27.16
C THR A 543 6.13 -3.61 -28.20
N ILE A 544 5.07 -3.70 -29.01
CA ILE A 544 4.99 -4.64 -30.14
C ILE A 544 6.05 -4.31 -31.19
N ILE A 545 6.21 -3.03 -31.55
CA ILE A 545 7.25 -2.56 -32.48
C ILE A 545 8.64 -2.88 -31.92
N TYR A 546 8.89 -2.59 -30.65
CA TYR A 546 10.14 -2.93 -29.96
C TYR A 546 10.41 -4.43 -29.99
N THR A 547 9.40 -5.25 -29.70
CA THR A 547 9.48 -6.71 -29.72
C THR A 547 9.80 -7.22 -31.13
N TRP A 548 9.15 -6.67 -32.16
CA TRP A 548 9.41 -6.99 -33.55
C TRP A 548 10.85 -6.63 -33.96
N MET A 549 11.31 -5.43 -33.63
CA MET A 549 12.68 -4.97 -33.90
C MET A 549 13.70 -5.87 -33.20
N ASN A 550 13.47 -6.23 -31.94
CA ASN A 550 14.39 -7.05 -31.16
C ASN A 550 14.39 -8.53 -31.63
N ASN A 551 13.23 -9.06 -32.02
CA ASN A 551 13.11 -10.42 -32.59
C ASN A 551 13.86 -10.58 -33.92
N GLN A 552 13.91 -9.54 -34.75
CA GLN A 552 14.76 -9.56 -35.95
C GLN A 552 16.25 -9.59 -35.63
N MET A 553 16.62 -9.04 -34.47
CA MET A 553 18.00 -8.92 -34.01
C MET A 553 18.50 -10.16 -33.26
N MET A 554 17.62 -10.90 -32.62
CA MET A 554 17.95 -12.14 -31.91
C MET A 554 17.75 -13.37 -32.79
N SER A 555 18.84 -13.89 -33.35
CA SER A 555 18.91 -15.19 -34.07
C SER A 555 18.62 -16.40 -33.19
N SER A 556 18.59 -16.23 -31.85
CA SER A 556 18.27 -17.27 -30.86
C SER A 556 16.78 -17.52 -30.65
N SER A 557 15.88 -16.67 -31.17
CA SER A 557 14.42 -16.85 -31.03
C SER A 557 13.85 -18.07 -31.77
N GLN A 558 14.70 -18.80 -32.50
CA GLN A 558 14.40 -20.09 -33.13
C GLN A 558 14.69 -21.31 -32.24
N GLN A 559 15.16 -21.12 -31.00
CA GLN A 559 15.62 -22.23 -30.16
C GLN A 559 14.48 -22.97 -29.45
N MET A 560 13.29 -22.38 -29.30
CA MET A 560 12.10 -23.05 -28.75
C MET A 560 10.84 -22.72 -29.56
N PRO A 561 10.06 -23.72 -30.02
CA PRO A 561 8.75 -23.51 -30.61
C PRO A 561 7.84 -22.75 -29.62
N GLY A 562 7.19 -21.67 -30.06
CA GLY A 562 6.22 -20.91 -29.24
C GLY A 562 6.75 -19.65 -28.55
N MET A 563 8.07 -19.48 -28.39
CA MET A 563 8.63 -18.30 -27.69
C MET A 563 8.32 -16.98 -28.40
N LYS A 564 8.32 -16.97 -29.74
CA LYS A 564 7.95 -15.78 -30.53
C LYS A 564 6.50 -15.37 -30.30
N THR A 565 5.58 -16.34 -30.28
CA THR A 565 4.15 -16.09 -30.03
C THR A 565 3.95 -15.51 -28.64
N MET A 566 4.61 -16.08 -27.62
CA MET A 566 4.57 -15.58 -26.24
C MET A 566 5.03 -14.12 -26.16
N MET A 567 6.12 -13.76 -26.85
CA MET A 567 6.64 -12.39 -26.83
C MET A 567 5.67 -11.36 -27.44
N TYR A 568 4.89 -11.72 -28.47
CA TYR A 568 3.88 -10.82 -29.03
C TYR A 568 2.55 -10.84 -28.27
N MET A 569 2.25 -11.91 -27.53
CA MET A 569 1.07 -12.01 -26.68
C MET A 569 1.20 -11.18 -25.40
N MET A 570 2.42 -11.09 -24.83
CA MET A 570 2.68 -10.34 -23.58
C MET A 570 2.21 -8.87 -23.62
N PRO A 571 2.54 -8.06 -24.64
CA PRO A 571 2.03 -6.68 -24.73
C PRO A 571 0.51 -6.59 -24.81
N ILE A 572 -0.16 -7.56 -25.44
CA ILE A 572 -1.63 -7.59 -25.56
C ILE A 572 -2.26 -7.95 -24.21
N MET A 573 -1.65 -8.87 -23.46
CA MET A 573 -2.07 -9.17 -22.09
C MET A 573 -1.88 -7.95 -21.17
N PHE A 574 -0.75 -7.26 -21.30
CA PHE A 574 -0.48 -6.02 -20.56
C PHE A 574 -1.40 -4.87 -20.96
N LEU A 575 -1.89 -4.82 -22.21
CA LEU A 575 -2.93 -3.86 -22.58
C LEU A 575 -4.15 -3.98 -21.66
N GLY A 576 -4.65 -5.19 -21.40
CA GLY A 576 -5.78 -5.41 -20.51
C GLY A 576 -5.51 -5.01 -19.05
N ILE A 577 -4.34 -5.38 -18.53
CA ILE A 577 -3.94 -5.04 -17.15
C ILE A 577 -3.76 -3.54 -16.98
N PHE A 578 -3.00 -2.89 -17.86
CA PHE A 578 -2.62 -1.49 -17.72
C PHE A 578 -3.70 -0.51 -18.17
N ASN A 579 -4.79 -0.97 -18.81
CA ASN A 579 -5.89 -0.09 -19.20
C ASN A 579 -6.55 0.56 -17.98
N ASN A 580 -6.59 -0.13 -16.84
CA ASN A 580 -7.17 0.39 -15.60
C ASN A 580 -6.12 1.01 -14.63
N TYR A 581 -4.86 1.16 -15.06
CA TYR A 581 -3.76 1.67 -14.22
C TYR A 581 -3.47 3.16 -14.46
N ALA A 582 -2.64 3.74 -13.59
CA ALA A 582 -2.16 5.11 -13.72
C ALA A 582 -1.58 5.40 -15.12
N SER A 583 -2.14 6.39 -15.80
CA SER A 583 -1.77 6.78 -17.16
C SER A 583 -0.33 7.30 -17.25
N GLY A 584 0.19 7.92 -16.18
CA GLY A 584 1.59 8.34 -16.07
C GLY A 584 2.58 7.18 -16.21
N LEU A 585 2.22 5.99 -15.74
CA LEU A 585 3.02 4.78 -15.90
C LEU A 585 3.06 4.31 -17.35
N SER A 586 1.89 4.21 -18.01
CA SER A 586 1.79 3.86 -19.44
C SER A 586 2.53 4.87 -20.32
N TYR A 587 2.42 6.16 -20.00
CA TYR A 587 3.14 7.23 -20.67
C TYR A 587 4.66 7.10 -20.50
N TYR A 588 5.16 6.81 -19.29
CA TYR A 588 6.58 6.52 -19.05
C TYR A 588 7.08 5.37 -19.95
N TYR A 589 6.35 4.25 -20.03
CA TYR A 589 6.75 3.13 -20.89
C TYR A 589 6.78 3.49 -22.37
N PHE A 590 5.78 4.22 -22.84
CA PHE A 590 5.74 4.71 -24.20
C PHE A 590 6.98 5.57 -24.51
N LEU A 591 7.29 6.54 -23.66
CA LEU A 591 8.49 7.38 -23.79
C LEU A 591 9.77 6.56 -23.76
N ALA A 592 9.87 5.60 -22.83
CA ALA A 592 11.02 4.74 -22.71
C ALA A 592 11.26 3.93 -23.99
N ASN A 593 10.20 3.43 -24.64
CA ASN A 593 10.29 2.73 -25.93
C ASN A 593 10.70 3.69 -27.06
N VAL A 594 10.08 4.86 -27.15
CA VAL A 594 10.39 5.87 -28.18
C VAL A 594 11.85 6.32 -28.11
N ILE A 595 12.36 6.63 -26.91
CA ILE A 595 13.76 6.99 -26.69
C ILE A 595 14.67 5.82 -27.07
N THR A 596 14.27 4.59 -26.75
CA THR A 596 15.03 3.38 -27.12
C THR A 596 15.11 3.21 -28.65
N PHE A 597 14.06 3.54 -29.40
CA PHE A 597 14.11 3.57 -30.86
C PHE A 597 15.10 4.60 -31.38
N GLY A 598 15.09 5.80 -30.81
CA GLY A 598 16.07 6.85 -31.12
C GLY A 598 17.51 6.38 -30.85
N GLN A 599 17.76 5.81 -29.66
CA GLN A 599 19.07 5.23 -29.32
C GLN A 599 19.49 4.14 -30.31
N MET A 600 18.58 3.22 -30.65
CA MET A 600 18.89 2.15 -31.60
C MET A 600 19.22 2.71 -32.99
N PHE A 601 18.47 3.70 -33.47
CA PHE A 601 18.72 4.36 -34.75
C PHE A 601 20.11 5.00 -34.79
N VAL A 602 20.44 5.80 -33.78
CA VAL A 602 21.76 6.45 -33.65
C VAL A 602 22.87 5.41 -33.58
N ILE A 603 22.74 4.40 -32.70
CA ILE A 603 23.78 3.39 -32.50
C ILE A 603 24.00 2.56 -33.78
N ARG A 604 22.93 2.16 -34.48
CA ARG A 604 23.06 1.43 -35.76
C ARG A 604 23.83 2.24 -36.80
N ARG A 605 23.61 3.54 -36.87
CA ARG A 605 24.35 4.42 -37.81
C ARG A 605 25.84 4.51 -37.47
N THR A 606 26.23 4.35 -36.20
CA THR A 606 27.63 4.38 -35.77
C THR A 606 28.37 3.04 -35.89
N ILE A 607 27.64 1.92 -35.96
CA ILE A 607 28.23 0.58 -35.99
C ILE A 607 28.47 0.13 -37.43
N ASN A 608 29.74 -0.07 -37.80
CA ASN A 608 30.10 -0.69 -39.07
C ASN A 608 30.11 -2.23 -38.94
N GLU A 609 29.12 -2.88 -39.52
CA GLU A 609 28.91 -4.33 -39.41
C GLU A 609 29.99 -5.15 -40.14
N ASP A 610 30.53 -4.66 -41.25
CA ASP A 610 31.60 -5.35 -42.01
C ASP A 610 32.90 -5.43 -41.22
N LYS A 611 33.28 -4.33 -40.56
CA LYS A 611 34.43 -4.30 -39.64
C LYS A 611 34.24 -5.26 -38.48
N ILE A 612 33.00 -5.45 -38.00
CA ILE A 612 32.68 -6.43 -36.97
C ILE A 612 32.82 -7.85 -37.52
N TYR A 613 32.29 -8.14 -38.70
CA TYR A 613 32.38 -9.47 -39.32
C TYR A 613 33.82 -9.93 -39.51
N LYS A 614 34.68 -9.07 -40.08
CA LYS A 614 36.10 -9.36 -40.30
C LYS A 614 36.80 -9.71 -38.98
N LYS A 615 36.58 -8.90 -37.93
CA LYS A 615 37.13 -9.18 -36.58
C LYS A 615 36.62 -10.49 -35.99
N LEU A 616 35.36 -10.85 -36.21
CA LEU A 616 34.80 -12.13 -35.75
C LEU A 616 35.41 -13.32 -36.48
N GLN A 617 35.64 -13.22 -37.80
CA GLN A 617 36.32 -14.27 -38.55
C GLN A 617 37.78 -14.44 -38.14
N GLU A 618 38.50 -13.34 -37.89
CA GLU A 618 39.86 -13.38 -37.32
C GLU A 618 39.88 -14.05 -35.93
N ASN A 619 38.90 -13.73 -35.07
CA ASN A 619 38.81 -14.34 -33.74
C ASN A 619 38.55 -15.85 -33.80
N LYS A 620 37.80 -16.34 -34.80
CA LYS A 620 37.63 -17.78 -35.00
C LYS A 620 38.92 -18.49 -35.40
N LYS A 621 39.86 -17.78 -36.06
CA LYS A 621 41.17 -18.32 -36.48
C LYS A 621 42.20 -18.35 -35.34
N LYS A 622 42.01 -17.57 -34.27
CA LYS A 622 42.94 -17.52 -33.14
C LYS A 622 42.80 -18.77 -32.25
N PRO A 623 43.92 -19.39 -31.80
CA PRO A 623 43.87 -20.50 -30.86
C PRO A 623 43.28 -20.03 -29.52
N LYS A 624 42.37 -20.83 -28.94
CA LYS A 624 41.66 -20.46 -27.70
C LYS A 624 42.63 -20.32 -26.52
N LYS A 625 42.72 -19.12 -25.90
CA LYS A 625 43.17 -19.02 -24.50
C LYS A 625 42.08 -19.62 -23.60
N LYS A 626 42.30 -20.82 -23.06
CA LYS A 626 41.38 -21.43 -22.07
C LYS A 626 41.43 -20.62 -20.77
N SER A 627 40.29 -20.14 -20.26
CA SER A 627 40.24 -19.53 -18.93
C SER A 627 40.48 -20.60 -17.85
N GLY A 628 41.05 -20.21 -16.70
CA GLY A 628 41.38 -21.14 -15.60
C GLY A 628 40.17 -21.93 -15.08
N PHE A 629 39.00 -21.30 -15.03
CA PHE A 629 37.74 -21.96 -14.67
C PHE A 629 37.32 -23.03 -15.69
N SER A 630 37.44 -22.73 -16.99
CA SER A 630 37.11 -23.70 -18.04
C SER A 630 38.05 -24.90 -18.05
N LYS A 631 39.32 -24.75 -17.63
CA LYS A 631 40.23 -25.89 -17.46
C LYS A 631 39.82 -26.77 -16.28
N ARG A 632 39.50 -26.16 -15.13
CA ARG A 632 39.05 -26.87 -13.92
C ARG A 632 37.77 -27.66 -14.14
N LEU A 633 36.79 -27.11 -14.86
CA LEU A 633 35.53 -27.80 -15.17
C LEU A 633 35.74 -29.00 -16.12
N GLU A 634 36.67 -28.87 -17.06
CA GLU A 634 37.04 -29.92 -18.02
C GLU A 634 37.86 -31.04 -17.36
N GLU A 635 38.70 -30.71 -16.38
CA GLU A 635 39.40 -31.67 -15.52
C GLU A 635 38.44 -32.41 -14.60
N ALA A 636 37.45 -31.71 -14.01
CA ALA A 636 36.38 -32.33 -13.23
C ALA A 636 35.55 -33.29 -14.10
N SER A 637 35.11 -32.88 -15.29
CA SER A 637 34.34 -33.75 -16.19
C SER A 637 35.14 -34.97 -16.69
N LYS A 638 36.45 -34.81 -16.90
CA LYS A 638 37.35 -35.92 -17.25
C LYS A 638 37.58 -36.90 -16.09
N LYS A 639 37.49 -36.44 -14.84
CA LYS A 639 37.50 -37.32 -13.66
C LYS A 639 36.21 -38.15 -13.56
N TYR A 640 35.05 -37.59 -13.93
CA TYR A 640 33.76 -38.31 -13.91
C TYR A 640 33.57 -39.28 -15.09
N ASN A 641 34.15 -39.02 -16.26
CA ASN A 641 34.01 -39.88 -17.46
C ASN A 641 35.09 -40.97 -17.60
N LYS A 642 35.92 -41.23 -16.58
CA LYS A 642 36.79 -42.42 -16.61
C LYS A 642 35.91 -43.66 -16.42
N PRO A 643 35.89 -44.62 -17.38
CA PRO A 643 35.20 -45.88 -17.16
C PRO A 643 35.81 -46.56 -15.93
N SER A 644 34.94 -46.94 -14.99
CA SER A 644 35.31 -47.82 -13.87
C SER A 644 36.07 -49.01 -14.43
N LYS A 645 37.38 -49.08 -14.15
CA LYS A 645 38.14 -50.31 -14.33
C LYS A 645 37.54 -51.29 -13.33
N LYS A 646 36.66 -52.18 -13.81
CA LYS A 646 36.29 -53.40 -13.10
C LYS A 646 37.58 -54.09 -12.65
N LYS A 647 37.77 -54.19 -11.35
CA LYS A 647 38.63 -55.21 -10.75
C LYS A 647 37.86 -56.52 -10.71
#